data_AF-A0A1C7MJ57-F1
#
_entry.id   AF-A0A1C7MJ57-F1
#
_cell.length_a   1.000
_cell.length_b   1.000
_cell.length_c   1.000
_cell.angle_alpha   90.00
_cell.angle_beta   90.00
_cell.angle_gamma   90.00
#
_symmetry.space_group_name_H-M   'P 1'
#
loop_
_entity.id
_entity.type
_entity.pdbx_description
1 polymer ?
#
loop_
_entity_poly.entity_id
_entity_poly.type
_entity_poly.pdbx_seq_one_letter_code
_entity_poly.pdbx_strand_id
1 'polypeptide(L)'
;MSKSPRHSTPARASLAELDKFPETISESTSKDGYSAAQTALKTSRWLSWFAIDISPTEWDILIASTCLKLLLFPAYRSTDFEVHRNWLAITHSLPISKWYYDTTSEWTLDYPPFFAYFEKLLSIPAYFVDPRIVDVKNLNYDAWSVIAYQRTTVILTELVLGAAVLRFIRFLIVDHIHFQYNGFMFGILLWSILMARNDNKLASGFLFAVLLNFKHIYMYLAPAYFIYLLRSFCMSPSGALLPPRFLSLANAVIFAFLLSLGPFLLMGQLPQLLSRLFPFTRGLNHAYWAPNVWALVTATDRVLLKFVKRGQIANLAVNASGVASTSRGLVGDTVFAVLPNIKPIHTFIITIAFQAIFLTKLWRNTTYRSFVAALTLCGYTSFMFGWHVHEKAILLVLVPLSLLAGETHAYFRTFLLASVAGIFSLFPLLFTPAETLVKIIYSVLWAVFVFAPLHRQVYEFPTSIPFVVIDVLEKLYLAGFPLLQLFVTLFPVFTQQRGSGSLSSNNITSCAAGGDFSCPDPQVKSTTNGEAGSSALEFLPLMLTSVYCAAGLAFDEAQTDPTTHIDNEYSRAGVLDPKIVVTTSRDPSSKLLQFAKEMRLVFPNSHRINRGNYVVKELAEACRANDVTDLVILHEHRGTPDAMIVSHFPHGPTVFFTLHNVNLRHDIDSYKSSTVSEQYPHLVFENFSSQLGERIRDVLKYLFPVPKEESKRVMTFSNEEDFISFRHHVFMKIPPRQVQLAEVGPRFEMKPYEIRQGTIEQVEAEREWVLAHYSRTAKKRSVLSGPSPRPAATASEDDSNSNPKKKRAKR
;
A
#
# COMPACT_ATOMS: atom_id res chain seq x y z
N MET A 1 -56.12 45.13 31.62
CA MET A 1 -54.74 44.61 31.65
C MET A 1 -54.56 43.70 30.42
N SER A 2 -54.10 44.21 29.27
CA SER A 2 -52.69 44.28 28.79
C SER A 2 -52.01 42.90 28.77
N LYS A 3 -51.53 42.28 27.69
CA LYS A 3 -51.25 42.63 26.28
C LYS A 3 -51.15 41.28 25.51
N SER A 4 -51.61 41.23 24.27
CA SER A 4 -51.19 40.22 23.28
C SER A 4 -49.84 40.64 22.67
N PRO A 5 -48.99 39.69 22.25
CA PRO A 5 -48.55 39.77 20.85
C PRO A 5 -48.54 38.42 20.12
N ARG A 6 -48.81 38.53 18.82
CA ARG A 6 -48.75 37.50 17.77
C ARG A 6 -47.30 37.04 17.58
N HIS A 7 -47.10 35.72 17.44
CA HIS A 7 -45.84 35.16 16.96
C HIS A 7 -45.66 35.47 15.47
N SER A 8 -44.59 36.19 15.16
CA SER A 8 -44.07 36.40 13.81
C SER A 8 -43.27 35.19 13.34
N THR A 9 -43.69 34.61 12.22
CA THR A 9 -42.90 33.72 11.38
C THR A 9 -41.69 34.47 10.82
N PRO A 10 -40.47 33.92 10.86
CA PRO A 10 -39.36 34.50 10.12
C PRO A 10 -39.54 34.20 8.63
N ALA A 11 -39.52 35.25 7.82
CA ALA A 11 -39.63 35.19 6.38
C ALA A 11 -38.51 34.34 5.77
N ARG A 12 -38.91 33.37 4.94
CA ARG A 12 -38.06 32.66 3.98
C ARG A 12 -37.50 33.72 3.00
N ALA A 13 -36.21 34.03 3.08
CA ALA A 13 -35.55 34.81 2.04
C ALA A 13 -35.41 33.92 0.79
N SER A 14 -36.34 34.06 -0.15
CA SER A 14 -36.23 33.46 -1.48
C SER A 14 -35.15 34.17 -2.29
N LEU A 15 -34.18 33.42 -2.80
CA LEU A 15 -33.23 33.81 -3.85
C LEU A 15 -33.95 34.03 -5.20
N ALA A 16 -34.88 35.00 -5.26
CA ALA A 16 -35.66 35.33 -6.45
C ALA A 16 -35.80 36.85 -6.69
N GLU A 17 -34.98 37.69 -6.04
CA GLU A 17 -34.91 39.13 -6.32
C GLU A 17 -33.47 39.53 -6.62
N LEU A 18 -32.98 39.19 -7.81
CA LEU A 18 -31.75 39.76 -8.39
C LEU A 18 -31.79 39.84 -9.93
N ASP A 19 -32.98 39.80 -10.54
CA ASP A 19 -33.18 40.00 -11.98
C ASP A 19 -34.11 41.20 -12.23
N LYS A 20 -33.58 42.43 -12.08
CA LYS A 20 -34.10 43.63 -12.75
C LYS A 20 -32.96 44.61 -13.04
N PHE A 21 -32.43 44.57 -14.26
CA PHE A 21 -31.69 45.69 -14.83
C PHE A 21 -32.68 46.69 -15.45
N PRO A 22 -32.53 48.00 -15.22
CA PRO A 22 -33.24 49.00 -16.02
C PRO A 22 -32.46 49.28 -17.31
N GLU A 23 -33.10 49.04 -18.46
CA GLU A 23 -32.72 49.63 -19.74
C GLU A 23 -33.03 51.13 -19.70
N THR A 24 -32.04 51.97 -20.00
CA THR A 24 -32.14 53.25 -20.73
C THR A 24 -30.87 54.08 -20.51
N ILE A 25 -29.92 54.09 -21.46
CA ILE A 25 -29.12 55.29 -21.79
C ILE A 25 -28.79 55.27 -23.29
N SER A 26 -29.10 56.40 -23.91
CA SER A 26 -29.03 56.80 -25.31
C SER A 26 -27.63 56.81 -25.94
N GLU A 27 -27.62 56.61 -27.26
CA GLU A 27 -26.51 56.78 -28.19
C GLU A 27 -25.88 58.18 -28.15
N SER A 28 -24.55 58.26 -28.01
CA SER A 28 -23.65 59.13 -28.80
C SER A 28 -22.25 59.13 -28.19
N THR A 29 -21.31 58.36 -28.74
CA THR A 29 -19.87 58.65 -28.65
C THR A 29 -19.07 57.76 -29.60
N SER A 30 -18.02 58.33 -30.18
CA SER A 30 -17.27 57.86 -31.36
C SER A 30 -16.61 56.48 -31.23
N LYS A 31 -16.55 55.76 -32.36
CA LYS A 31 -16.01 54.39 -32.49
C LYS A 31 -14.55 54.22 -32.03
N ASP A 32 -13.74 55.28 -32.07
CA ASP A 32 -12.32 55.19 -31.69
C ASP A 32 -12.09 55.33 -30.17
N GLY A 33 -12.96 56.08 -29.47
CA GLY A 33 -12.94 56.18 -28.01
C GLY A 33 -13.42 54.89 -27.32
N TYR A 34 -14.35 54.16 -27.94
CA TYR A 34 -14.87 52.90 -27.42
C TYR A 34 -13.81 51.80 -27.35
N SER A 35 -12.88 51.73 -28.31
CA SER A 35 -11.83 50.70 -28.34
C SER A 35 -10.74 50.96 -27.29
N ALA A 36 -10.30 52.23 -27.15
CA ALA A 36 -9.33 52.62 -26.12
C ALA A 36 -9.94 52.55 -24.71
N ALA A 37 -11.20 52.97 -24.52
CA ALA A 37 -11.91 52.86 -23.25
C ALA A 37 -12.21 51.41 -22.87
N GLN A 38 -12.59 50.52 -23.81
CA GLN A 38 -12.75 49.10 -23.53
C GLN A 38 -11.43 48.39 -23.24
N THR A 39 -10.34 48.81 -23.89
CA THR A 39 -9.00 48.28 -23.62
C THR A 39 -8.51 48.74 -22.25
N ALA A 40 -8.69 50.02 -21.91
CA ALA A 40 -8.36 50.60 -20.60
C ALA A 40 -9.25 50.05 -19.47
N LEU A 41 -10.55 49.80 -19.70
CA LEU A 41 -11.44 49.09 -18.78
C LEU A 41 -11.05 47.62 -18.62
N LYS A 42 -10.52 46.96 -19.67
CA LYS A 42 -9.98 45.60 -19.60
C LYS A 42 -8.67 45.52 -18.83
N THR A 43 -7.72 46.45 -19.05
CA THR A 43 -6.47 46.52 -18.26
C THR A 43 -6.73 46.93 -16.81
N SER A 44 -7.68 47.85 -16.56
CA SER A 44 -8.18 48.19 -15.22
C SER A 44 -8.82 46.98 -14.53
N ARG A 45 -9.62 46.17 -15.25
CA ARG A 45 -10.16 44.89 -14.73
C ARG A 45 -9.08 43.86 -14.40
N TRP A 46 -8.00 43.79 -15.18
CA TRP A 46 -6.92 42.83 -14.92
C TRP A 46 -6.05 43.23 -13.70
N LEU A 47 -5.82 44.52 -13.51
CA LEU A 47 -5.11 45.04 -12.32
C LEU A 47 -5.98 45.03 -11.05
N SER A 48 -7.29 45.28 -11.16
CA SER A 48 -8.22 45.15 -10.03
C SER A 48 -8.39 43.70 -9.55
N TRP A 49 -7.97 42.71 -10.36
CA TRP A 49 -7.87 41.32 -9.91
C TRP A 49 -6.67 41.06 -9.00
N PHE A 50 -5.68 41.95 -8.91
CA PHE A 50 -4.64 41.88 -7.89
C PHE A 50 -4.97 42.74 -6.66
N ALA A 51 -5.95 43.65 -6.75
CA ALA A 51 -6.50 44.34 -5.60
C ALA A 51 -7.42 43.39 -4.82
N ILE A 52 -6.98 42.95 -3.64
CA ILE A 52 -7.79 42.15 -2.73
C ILE A 52 -8.38 43.13 -1.70
N ASP A 53 -9.68 43.39 -1.77
CA ASP A 53 -10.39 44.16 -0.76
C ASP A 53 -10.75 43.20 0.39
N ILE A 54 -9.86 43.11 1.37
CA ILE A 54 -9.91 42.13 2.48
C ILE A 54 -10.56 42.80 3.69
N SER A 55 -11.60 42.19 4.25
CA SER A 55 -12.22 42.71 5.48
C SER A 55 -11.29 42.52 6.69
N PRO A 56 -11.41 43.35 7.76
CA PRO A 56 -10.59 43.19 8.97
C PRO A 56 -10.69 41.77 9.57
N THR A 57 -11.87 41.17 9.55
CA THR A 57 -12.09 39.79 10.02
C THR A 57 -11.38 38.73 9.16
N GLU A 58 -11.25 38.96 7.85
CA GLU A 58 -10.54 38.05 6.95
C GLU A 58 -9.03 38.14 7.17
N TRP A 59 -8.53 39.34 7.46
CA TRP A 59 -7.16 39.54 7.95
C TRP A 59 -6.92 38.81 9.26
N ASP A 60 -7.83 38.91 10.23
CA ASP A 60 -7.71 38.21 11.50
C ASP A 60 -7.64 36.69 11.31
N ILE A 61 -8.45 36.12 10.41
CA ILE A 61 -8.43 34.68 10.07
C ILE A 61 -7.10 34.30 9.39
N LEU A 62 -6.63 35.09 8.43
CA LEU A 62 -5.38 34.82 7.72
C LEU A 62 -4.17 34.91 8.66
N ILE A 63 -4.14 35.91 9.54
CA ILE A 63 -3.12 36.10 10.56
C ILE A 63 -3.18 34.95 11.57
N ALA A 64 -4.37 34.62 12.10
CA ALA A 64 -4.53 33.53 13.05
C ALA A 64 -4.09 32.17 12.46
N SER A 65 -4.46 31.88 11.21
CA SER A 65 -4.03 30.68 10.49
C SER A 65 -2.51 30.66 10.29
N THR A 66 -1.91 31.78 9.89
CA THR A 66 -0.46 31.90 9.71
C THR A 66 0.29 31.75 11.04
N CYS A 67 -0.19 32.38 12.11
CA CYS A 67 0.37 32.24 13.46
C CYS A 67 0.31 30.79 13.94
N LEU A 68 -0.80 30.09 13.69
CA LEU A 68 -0.95 28.69 14.05
C LEU A 68 0.09 27.81 13.33
N LYS A 69 0.43 28.11 12.08
CA LYS A 69 1.52 27.43 11.34
C LYS A 69 2.91 27.76 11.87
N LEU A 70 3.14 29.02 12.24
CA LEU A 70 4.39 29.42 12.87
C LEU A 70 4.59 28.72 14.22
N LEU A 71 3.53 28.39 14.95
CA LEU A 71 3.61 27.56 16.14
C LEU A 71 3.99 26.09 15.85
N LEU A 72 3.73 25.61 14.63
CA LEU A 72 4.15 24.28 14.16
C LEU A 72 5.58 24.26 13.60
N PHE A 73 6.29 25.39 13.63
CA PHE A 73 7.67 25.50 13.15
C PHE A 73 8.71 24.63 13.89
N PRO A 74 8.52 24.14 15.14
CA PRO A 74 9.41 23.15 15.75
C PRO A 74 8.93 21.69 15.60
N ALA A 75 7.81 21.42 14.93
CA ALA A 75 7.25 20.08 14.78
C ALA A 75 8.12 19.16 13.88
N TYR A 76 7.82 17.86 13.86
CA TYR A 76 8.48 16.82 13.07
C TYR A 76 8.69 17.19 11.60
N ARG A 77 9.73 16.61 11.00
CA ARG A 77 10.06 16.68 9.57
C ARG A 77 9.93 15.30 8.94
N SER A 78 9.16 15.20 7.86
CA SER A 78 9.04 13.95 7.08
C SER A 78 10.25 13.76 6.16
N THR A 79 10.34 12.57 5.56
CA THR A 79 11.32 12.27 4.49
C THR A 79 11.15 13.20 3.28
N ASP A 80 9.95 13.75 3.04
CA ASP A 80 9.69 14.72 1.96
C ASP A 80 10.56 15.98 2.08
N PHE A 81 11.02 16.31 3.29
CA PHE A 81 11.90 17.46 3.52
C PHE A 81 13.22 17.32 2.76
N GLU A 82 13.79 16.12 2.83
CA GLU A 82 15.01 15.75 2.14
C GLU A 82 14.79 15.63 0.62
N VAL A 83 13.62 15.14 0.20
CA VAL A 83 13.23 15.08 -1.21
C VAL A 83 13.23 16.49 -1.82
N HIS A 84 12.54 17.45 -1.19
CA HIS A 84 12.51 18.82 -1.69
C HIS A 84 13.87 19.51 -1.63
N ARG A 85 14.69 19.23 -0.59
CA ARG A 85 16.06 19.75 -0.55
C ARG A 85 16.87 19.19 -1.73
N ASN A 86 16.75 17.89 -2.01
CA ASN A 86 17.43 17.27 -3.14
C ASN A 86 17.01 17.89 -4.48
N TRP A 87 15.72 18.21 -4.64
CA TRP A 87 15.22 18.86 -5.86
C TRP A 87 15.73 20.30 -6.01
N LEU A 88 15.83 21.07 -4.92
CA LEU A 88 16.51 22.37 -4.92
C LEU A 88 17.97 22.21 -5.37
N ALA A 89 18.69 21.20 -4.87
CA ALA A 89 20.08 20.94 -5.24
C ALA A 89 20.25 20.53 -6.71
N ILE A 90 19.43 19.58 -7.19
CA ILE A 90 19.44 19.11 -8.59
C ILE A 90 19.21 20.29 -9.54
N THR A 91 18.15 21.07 -9.29
CA THR A 91 17.77 22.17 -10.19
C THR A 91 18.78 23.30 -10.14
N HIS A 92 19.36 23.60 -8.97
CA HIS A 92 20.38 24.63 -8.82
C HIS A 92 21.68 24.26 -9.55
N SER A 93 22.22 23.08 -9.24
CA SER A 93 23.62 22.72 -9.48
C SER A 93 23.84 21.92 -10.77
N LEU A 94 22.79 21.33 -11.35
CA LEU A 94 22.88 20.58 -12.62
C LEU A 94 22.24 21.37 -13.79
N PRO A 95 22.77 21.20 -15.02
CA PRO A 95 22.10 21.70 -16.21
C PRO A 95 20.75 21.00 -16.41
N ILE A 96 19.81 21.68 -17.08
CA ILE A 96 18.43 21.19 -17.31
C ILE A 96 18.41 19.79 -17.94
N SER A 97 19.37 19.50 -18.83
CA SER A 97 19.52 18.20 -19.49
C SER A 97 19.80 17.02 -18.53
N LYS A 98 20.20 17.28 -17.29
CA LYS A 98 20.50 16.24 -16.29
C LYS A 98 19.45 16.12 -15.19
N TRP A 99 18.46 17.02 -15.13
CA TRP A 99 17.48 17.06 -14.03
C TRP A 99 16.73 15.74 -13.80
N TYR A 100 16.35 15.03 -14.88
CA TYR A 100 15.60 13.77 -14.80
C TYR A 100 16.48 12.50 -14.96
N TYR A 101 17.79 12.69 -15.12
CA TYR A 101 18.79 11.62 -15.27
C TYR A 101 19.66 11.45 -14.03
N ASP A 102 19.63 12.40 -13.09
CA ASP A 102 20.38 12.27 -11.85
C ASP A 102 19.93 11.04 -11.05
N THR A 103 20.92 10.29 -10.58
CA THR A 103 20.76 9.12 -9.72
C THR A 103 21.70 9.21 -8.52
N THR A 104 22.14 10.44 -8.17
CA THR A 104 23.09 10.66 -7.07
C THR A 104 22.44 10.35 -5.72
N SER A 105 21.12 10.52 -5.62
CA SER A 105 20.31 10.08 -4.48
C SER A 105 19.13 9.22 -4.94
N GLU A 106 18.51 8.51 -4.00
CA GLU A 106 17.26 7.79 -4.19
C GLU A 106 16.06 8.73 -4.46
N TRP A 107 16.16 10.00 -4.06
CA TRP A 107 15.12 11.02 -4.19
C TRP A 107 15.16 11.72 -5.54
N THR A 108 14.78 11.01 -6.60
CA THR A 108 14.79 11.56 -7.96
C THR A 108 13.69 12.58 -8.20
N LEU A 109 13.86 13.41 -9.23
CA LEU A 109 12.87 14.41 -9.63
C LEU A 109 11.68 13.74 -10.33
N ASP A 110 10.55 13.65 -9.62
CA ASP A 110 9.37 12.88 -10.06
C ASP A 110 8.18 13.76 -10.50
N TYR A 111 8.32 15.09 -10.42
CA TYR A 111 7.25 16.04 -10.78
C TYR A 111 7.45 16.62 -12.19
N PRO A 112 6.37 17.09 -12.85
CA PRO A 112 6.49 17.66 -14.18
C PRO A 112 7.24 19.01 -14.18
N PRO A 113 7.70 19.48 -15.35
CA PRO A 113 8.72 20.52 -15.40
C PRO A 113 8.36 21.88 -14.80
N PHE A 114 7.08 22.27 -14.72
CA PHE A 114 6.75 23.54 -14.03
C PHE A 114 7.09 23.48 -12.54
N PHE A 115 6.97 22.33 -11.91
CA PHE A 115 7.42 22.17 -10.53
C PHE A 115 8.96 22.22 -10.44
N ALA A 116 9.67 21.62 -11.40
CA ALA A 116 11.12 21.71 -11.47
C ALA A 116 11.62 23.15 -11.65
N TYR A 117 10.94 23.95 -12.48
CA TYR A 117 11.23 25.38 -12.62
C TYR A 117 10.90 26.18 -11.36
N PHE A 118 9.85 25.79 -10.64
CA PHE A 118 9.52 26.37 -9.36
C PHE A 118 10.58 26.07 -8.29
N GLU A 119 11.04 24.82 -8.19
CA GLU A 119 12.18 24.45 -7.32
C GLU A 119 13.45 25.19 -7.77
N LYS A 120 13.70 25.36 -9.07
CA LYS A 120 14.81 26.19 -9.56
C LYS A 120 14.72 27.62 -9.04
N LEU A 121 13.54 28.24 -9.12
CA LEU A 121 13.31 29.60 -8.61
C LEU A 121 13.61 29.68 -7.11
N LEU A 122 13.11 28.72 -6.33
CA LEU A 122 13.36 28.63 -4.89
C LEU A 122 14.82 28.29 -4.56
N SER A 123 15.56 27.64 -5.45
CA SER A 123 16.96 27.30 -5.17
C SER A 123 17.90 28.49 -5.18
N ILE A 124 17.54 29.58 -5.88
CA ILE A 124 18.36 30.79 -5.99
C ILE A 124 18.52 31.48 -4.62
N PRO A 125 17.45 31.86 -3.89
CA PRO A 125 17.58 32.38 -2.54
C PRO A 125 18.15 31.35 -1.55
N ALA A 126 17.91 30.06 -1.76
CA ALA A 126 18.44 29.00 -0.90
C ALA A 126 19.97 29.02 -0.84
N TYR A 127 20.64 29.23 -1.99
CA TYR A 127 22.10 29.33 -2.07
C TYR A 127 22.66 30.49 -1.23
N PHE A 128 21.96 31.62 -1.17
CA PHE A 128 22.38 32.77 -0.36
C PHE A 128 22.14 32.58 1.14
N VAL A 129 21.14 31.78 1.52
CA VAL A 129 20.83 31.48 2.92
C VAL A 129 21.80 30.44 3.49
N ASP A 130 21.98 29.33 2.79
CA ASP A 130 22.98 28.31 3.12
C ASP A 130 23.39 27.57 1.84
N PRO A 131 24.61 27.78 1.33
CA PRO A 131 25.10 27.14 0.11
C PRO A 131 25.05 25.60 0.15
N ARG A 132 25.06 24.99 1.34
CA ARG A 132 25.02 23.53 1.51
C ARG A 132 23.65 22.94 1.23
N ILE A 133 22.59 23.75 1.16
CA ILE A 133 21.24 23.31 0.76
C ILE A 133 21.24 22.80 -0.67
N VAL A 134 21.98 23.49 -1.56
CA VAL A 134 21.97 23.23 -3.00
C VAL A 134 23.09 22.30 -3.46
N ASP A 135 23.85 21.72 -2.53
CA ASP A 135 24.84 20.69 -2.83
C ASP A 135 24.15 19.32 -3.04
N VAL A 136 24.32 18.77 -4.24
CA VAL A 136 23.71 17.49 -4.66
C VAL A 136 24.28 16.31 -3.86
N LYS A 137 25.53 16.40 -3.39
CA LYS A 137 26.17 15.32 -2.63
C LYS A 137 25.85 15.35 -1.14
N ASN A 138 25.29 16.47 -0.65
CA ASN A 138 25.01 16.68 0.76
C ASN A 138 23.65 16.06 1.15
N LEU A 139 23.61 14.73 1.15
CA LEU A 139 22.42 13.94 1.47
C LEU A 139 22.12 13.96 2.98
N ASN A 140 20.84 13.95 3.32
CA ASN A 140 20.32 13.97 4.68
C ASN A 140 20.76 15.19 5.51
N TYR A 141 20.90 16.34 4.84
CA TYR A 141 21.32 17.59 5.48
C TYR A 141 20.21 18.14 6.40
N ASP A 142 20.52 18.30 7.69
CA ASP A 142 19.52 18.56 8.74
C ASP A 142 19.75 19.84 9.55
N ALA A 143 20.55 20.77 9.03
CA ALA A 143 20.79 22.05 9.71
C ALA A 143 19.51 22.89 9.86
N TRP A 144 19.47 23.72 10.91
CA TRP A 144 18.33 24.61 11.14
C TRP A 144 18.09 25.60 9.99
N SER A 145 19.14 25.98 9.26
CA SER A 145 19.07 26.85 8.08
C SER A 145 18.17 26.26 6.98
N VAL A 146 18.37 25.00 6.62
CA VAL A 146 17.52 24.30 5.63
C VAL A 146 16.10 24.11 6.16
N ILE A 147 15.97 23.80 7.46
CA ILE A 147 14.67 23.61 8.11
C ILE A 147 13.84 24.89 8.03
N ALA A 148 14.45 26.01 8.43
CA ALA A 148 13.78 27.29 8.44
C ALA A 148 13.45 27.77 7.02
N TYR A 149 14.38 27.57 6.08
CA TYR A 149 14.19 27.97 4.69
C TYR A 149 12.99 27.29 4.02
N GLN A 150 12.94 25.95 4.09
CA GLN A 150 11.85 25.20 3.46
C GLN A 150 10.49 25.45 4.14
N ARG A 151 10.43 25.61 5.47
CA ARG A 151 9.17 25.95 6.16
C ARG A 151 8.65 27.33 5.77
N THR A 152 9.54 28.33 5.72
CA THR A 152 9.17 29.69 5.32
C THR A 152 8.69 29.74 3.87
N THR A 153 9.39 29.06 2.95
CA THR A 153 8.98 29.03 1.53
C THR A 153 7.64 28.32 1.31
N VAL A 154 7.34 27.25 2.05
CA VAL A 154 6.01 26.62 2.06
C VAL A 154 4.93 27.60 2.54
N ILE A 155 5.13 28.27 3.68
CA ILE A 155 4.16 29.24 4.23
C ILE A 155 3.91 30.40 3.25
N LEU A 156 4.99 30.96 2.66
CA LEU A 156 4.89 32.07 1.73
C LEU A 156 4.14 31.69 0.44
N THR A 157 4.44 30.53 -0.13
CA THR A 157 3.81 30.08 -1.38
C THR A 157 2.35 29.67 -1.16
N GLU A 158 2.00 29.24 0.03
CA GLU A 158 0.62 28.94 0.42
C GLU A 158 -0.28 30.18 0.56
N LEU A 159 0.28 31.40 0.65
CA LEU A 159 -0.53 32.62 0.60
C LEU A 159 -1.39 32.71 -0.67
N VAL A 160 -0.99 32.03 -1.75
CA VAL A 160 -1.82 31.86 -2.96
C VAL A 160 -3.11 31.11 -2.68
N LEU A 161 -3.07 30.07 -1.84
CA LEU A 161 -4.27 29.37 -1.36
C LEU A 161 -5.12 30.29 -0.52
N GLY A 162 -4.52 31.01 0.43
CA GLY A 162 -5.22 32.00 1.25
C GLY A 162 -5.98 33.02 0.41
N ALA A 163 -5.32 33.60 -0.61
CA ALA A 163 -5.93 34.54 -1.54
C ALA A 163 -7.07 33.92 -2.37
N ALA A 164 -6.92 32.66 -2.80
CA ALA A 164 -7.96 31.95 -3.55
C ALA A 164 -9.19 31.64 -2.68
N VAL A 165 -8.99 31.20 -1.44
CA VAL A 165 -10.06 30.91 -0.47
C VAL A 165 -10.81 32.17 -0.08
N LEU A 166 -10.11 33.25 0.25
CA LEU A 166 -10.71 34.54 0.61
C LEU A 166 -11.64 35.07 -0.51
N ARG A 167 -11.32 34.76 -1.77
CA ARG A 167 -12.17 35.09 -2.93
C ARG A 167 -13.35 34.15 -3.15
N PHE A 168 -13.26 32.91 -2.66
CA PHE A 168 -14.25 31.88 -2.94
C PHE A 168 -15.36 31.85 -1.87
N ILE A 169 -14.98 31.60 -0.61
CA ILE A 169 -15.85 31.40 0.56
C ILE A 169 -15.04 31.73 1.83
N ARG A 170 -15.60 32.57 2.71
CA ARG A 170 -15.01 33.08 3.97
C ARG A 170 -14.73 32.06 5.08
N PHE A 171 -14.90 30.75 4.84
CA PHE A 171 -14.91 29.72 5.91
C PHE A 171 -14.17 28.42 5.59
N LEU A 172 -13.27 28.42 4.59
CA LEU A 172 -12.63 27.19 4.13
C LEU A 172 -11.16 27.11 4.52
N ILE A 173 -10.90 26.63 5.73
CA ILE A 173 -9.54 26.26 6.14
C ILE A 173 -9.41 24.77 5.86
N VAL A 174 -8.72 24.33 4.82
CA VAL A 174 -8.22 22.94 4.75
C VAL A 174 -6.73 23.05 4.93
N ASP A 175 -6.30 22.98 6.17
CA ASP A 175 -4.91 23.25 6.51
C ASP A 175 -4.14 21.95 6.69
N HIS A 176 -2.90 21.93 6.19
CA HIS A 176 -2.08 20.74 6.12
C HIS A 176 -0.96 20.84 7.16
N ILE A 177 -0.97 19.91 8.12
CA ILE A 177 0.11 19.76 9.12
C ILE A 177 1.42 19.25 8.47
N HIS A 178 1.35 18.72 7.24
CA HIS A 178 2.53 18.38 6.45
C HIS A 178 3.00 19.56 5.61
N PHE A 179 4.19 20.08 5.91
CA PHE A 179 4.90 21.11 5.16
C PHE A 179 5.26 20.63 3.73
N GLN A 180 4.28 20.62 2.83
CA GLN A 180 4.43 20.33 1.40
C GLN A 180 3.83 21.48 0.58
N TYR A 181 4.34 21.71 -0.64
CA TYR A 181 3.83 22.74 -1.56
C TYR A 181 2.43 22.46 -2.15
N ASN A 182 1.67 21.50 -1.61
CA ASN A 182 0.31 21.20 -2.08
C ASN A 182 -0.65 22.36 -1.88
N GLY A 183 -0.47 23.18 -0.82
CA GLY A 183 -1.32 24.34 -0.56
C GLY A 183 -1.33 25.30 -1.76
N PHE A 184 -0.15 25.69 -2.25
CA PHE A 184 0.02 26.50 -3.46
C PHE A 184 -0.74 25.92 -4.67
N MET A 185 -0.60 24.61 -4.92
CA MET A 185 -1.26 23.93 -6.04
C MET A 185 -2.79 23.88 -5.89
N PHE A 186 -3.31 23.67 -4.67
CA PHE A 186 -4.75 23.80 -4.39
C PHE A 186 -5.24 25.24 -4.57
N GLY A 187 -4.40 26.24 -4.31
CA GLY A 187 -4.70 27.64 -4.63
C GLY A 187 -4.92 27.84 -6.13
N ILE A 188 -4.04 27.28 -6.98
CA ILE A 188 -4.22 27.30 -8.45
C ILE A 188 -5.50 26.57 -8.85
N LEU A 189 -5.81 25.41 -8.24
CA LEU A 189 -7.05 24.66 -8.50
C LEU A 189 -8.29 25.50 -8.19
N LEU A 190 -8.36 26.08 -6.99
CA LEU A 190 -9.49 26.91 -6.56
C LEU A 190 -9.62 28.15 -7.44
N TRP A 191 -8.50 28.76 -7.84
CA TRP A 191 -8.51 29.87 -8.79
C TRP A 191 -9.06 29.43 -10.15
N SER A 192 -8.64 28.27 -10.67
CA SER A 192 -9.20 27.70 -11.91
C SER A 192 -10.71 27.48 -11.82
N ILE A 193 -11.22 26.96 -10.69
CA ILE A 193 -12.67 26.77 -10.47
C ILE A 193 -13.37 28.14 -10.36
N LEU A 194 -12.75 29.13 -9.72
CA LEU A 194 -13.30 30.49 -9.62
C LEU A 194 -13.43 31.14 -11.00
N MET A 195 -12.46 30.91 -11.89
CA MET A 195 -12.54 31.36 -13.28
C MET A 195 -13.69 30.70 -14.04
N ALA A 196 -13.95 29.41 -13.78
CA ALA A 196 -15.12 28.73 -14.32
C ALA A 196 -16.44 29.31 -13.77
N ARG A 197 -16.48 29.71 -12.49
CA ARG A 197 -17.64 30.37 -11.87
C ARG A 197 -17.92 31.75 -12.46
N ASN A 198 -16.88 32.52 -12.74
CA ASN A 198 -16.95 33.87 -13.32
C ASN A 198 -17.09 33.86 -14.85
N ASP A 199 -17.49 32.73 -15.45
CA ASP A 199 -17.62 32.51 -16.89
C ASP A 199 -16.35 32.71 -17.74
N ASN A 200 -15.18 32.93 -17.12
CA ASN A 200 -13.89 32.99 -17.82
C ASN A 200 -13.31 31.58 -18.03
N LYS A 201 -13.97 30.82 -18.90
CA LYS A 201 -13.66 29.41 -19.19
C LYS A 201 -12.28 29.21 -19.82
N LEU A 202 -11.79 30.18 -20.59
CA LEU A 202 -10.46 30.14 -21.20
C LEU A 202 -9.36 30.21 -20.13
N ALA A 203 -9.47 31.15 -19.19
CA ALA A 203 -8.53 31.26 -18.07
C ALA A 203 -8.60 30.04 -17.14
N SER A 204 -9.80 29.50 -16.93
CA SER A 204 -9.99 28.24 -16.18
C SER A 204 -9.21 27.08 -16.82
N GLY A 205 -9.39 26.85 -18.14
CA GLY A 205 -8.66 25.81 -18.87
C GLY A 205 -7.14 26.00 -18.86
N PHE A 206 -6.67 27.25 -19.00
CA PHE A 206 -5.24 27.57 -18.93
C PHE A 206 -4.65 27.31 -17.54
N LEU A 207 -5.29 27.79 -16.47
CA LEU A 207 -4.83 27.57 -15.09
C LEU A 207 -4.81 26.08 -14.73
N PHE A 208 -5.80 25.31 -15.19
CA PHE A 208 -5.82 23.86 -15.00
C PHE A 208 -4.70 23.15 -15.78
N ALA A 209 -4.40 23.59 -17.01
CA ALA A 209 -3.26 23.07 -17.78
C ALA A 209 -1.93 23.37 -17.09
N VAL A 210 -1.76 24.57 -16.52
CA VAL A 210 -0.61 24.92 -15.68
C VAL A 210 -0.51 23.98 -14.48
N LEU A 211 -1.62 23.76 -13.77
CA LEU A 211 -1.69 22.86 -12.61
C LEU A 211 -1.27 21.42 -12.94
N LEU A 212 -1.69 20.87 -14.08
CA LEU A 212 -1.26 19.54 -14.54
C LEU A 212 0.26 19.44 -14.72
N ASN A 213 0.88 20.53 -15.18
CA ASN A 213 2.34 20.62 -15.36
C ASN A 213 3.10 20.91 -14.04
N PHE A 214 2.40 21.30 -12.97
CA PHE A 214 2.96 21.33 -11.62
C PHE A 214 2.87 19.95 -10.95
N LYS A 215 1.76 19.23 -11.11
CA LYS A 215 1.62 17.87 -10.56
C LYS A 215 0.64 17.05 -11.37
N HIS A 216 1.11 15.92 -11.89
CA HIS A 216 0.31 15.05 -12.77
C HIS A 216 -0.88 14.40 -12.06
N ILE A 217 -0.92 14.37 -10.71
CA ILE A 217 -2.04 13.81 -9.93
C ILE A 217 -3.39 14.50 -10.22
N TYR A 218 -3.38 15.77 -10.64
CA TYR A 218 -4.60 16.49 -11.03
C TYR A 218 -5.24 15.95 -12.32
N MET A 219 -4.58 15.02 -13.02
CA MET A 219 -5.17 14.30 -14.15
C MET A 219 -6.45 13.55 -13.77
N TYR A 220 -6.63 13.19 -12.50
CA TYR A 220 -7.88 12.60 -11.99
C TYR A 220 -9.10 13.50 -12.17
N LEU A 221 -8.87 14.81 -12.21
CA LEU A 221 -9.89 15.84 -12.37
C LEU A 221 -10.09 16.26 -13.84
N ALA A 222 -9.16 15.88 -14.72
CA ALA A 222 -9.12 16.32 -16.11
C ALA A 222 -10.36 15.92 -16.94
N PRO A 223 -10.98 14.74 -16.76
CA PRO A 223 -12.19 14.38 -17.52
C PRO A 223 -13.36 15.35 -17.31
N ALA A 224 -13.57 15.82 -16.07
CA ALA A 224 -14.61 16.80 -15.76
C ALA A 224 -14.32 18.16 -16.41
N TYR A 225 -13.06 18.63 -16.33
CA TYR A 225 -12.63 19.86 -17.01
C TYR A 225 -12.78 19.78 -18.52
N PHE A 226 -12.35 18.65 -19.12
CA PHE A 226 -12.45 18.44 -20.55
C PHE A 226 -13.89 18.53 -21.04
N ILE A 227 -14.81 17.76 -20.43
CA ILE A 227 -16.21 17.78 -20.83
C ILE A 227 -16.86 19.14 -20.58
N TYR A 228 -16.61 19.75 -19.43
CA TYR A 228 -17.17 21.05 -19.10
C TYR A 228 -16.73 22.12 -20.11
N LEU A 229 -15.44 22.24 -20.39
CA LEU A 229 -14.91 23.24 -21.31
C LEU A 229 -15.30 22.94 -22.77
N LEU A 230 -15.28 21.68 -23.18
CA LEU A 230 -15.72 21.28 -24.53
C LEU A 230 -17.19 21.66 -24.76
N ARG A 231 -18.09 21.23 -23.87
CA ARG A 231 -19.53 21.42 -24.06
C ARG A 231 -20.00 22.85 -23.77
N SER A 232 -19.41 23.55 -22.81
CA SER A 232 -19.84 24.90 -22.38
C SER A 232 -19.11 26.05 -23.06
N PHE A 233 -17.87 25.85 -23.55
CA PHE A 233 -17.09 26.90 -24.22
C PHE A 233 -16.93 26.64 -25.72
N CYS A 234 -16.61 25.41 -26.12
CA CYS A 234 -16.26 25.08 -27.50
C CYS A 234 -17.46 24.72 -28.38
N MET A 235 -18.64 24.48 -27.81
CA MET A 235 -19.85 24.08 -28.55
C MET A 235 -20.99 25.10 -28.36
N SER A 236 -21.86 25.22 -29.36
CA SER A 236 -23.10 25.98 -29.28
C SER A 236 -24.13 25.28 -28.37
N PRO A 237 -25.20 25.97 -27.96
CA PRO A 237 -26.33 25.32 -27.28
C PRO A 237 -26.92 24.14 -28.09
N SER A 238 -26.93 24.26 -29.43
CA SER A 238 -27.37 23.23 -30.38
C SER A 238 -26.37 22.09 -30.60
N GLY A 239 -25.17 22.15 -30.02
CA GLY A 239 -24.15 21.10 -30.12
C GLY A 239 -23.21 21.21 -31.32
N ALA A 240 -23.25 22.29 -32.10
CA ALA A 240 -22.28 22.54 -33.16
C ALA A 240 -20.95 23.03 -32.55
N LEU A 241 -19.81 22.51 -33.04
CA LEU A 241 -18.50 23.01 -32.63
C LEU A 241 -18.31 24.46 -33.10
N LEU A 242 -17.69 25.28 -32.26
CA LEU A 242 -17.30 26.66 -32.52
C LEU A 242 -15.77 26.70 -32.70
N PRO A 243 -15.26 26.58 -33.95
CA PRO A 243 -13.82 26.53 -34.22
C PRO A 243 -12.98 27.63 -33.56
N PRO A 244 -13.38 28.92 -33.53
CA PRO A 244 -12.52 29.96 -32.95
C PRO A 244 -12.34 29.78 -31.43
N ARG A 245 -13.38 29.34 -30.72
CA ARG A 245 -13.30 29.08 -29.27
C ARG A 245 -12.52 27.81 -28.97
N PHE A 246 -12.75 26.76 -29.76
CA PHE A 246 -11.98 25.52 -29.67
C PHE A 246 -10.49 25.77 -29.89
N LEU A 247 -10.12 26.47 -30.96
CA LEU A 247 -8.72 26.81 -31.25
C LEU A 247 -8.12 27.72 -30.18
N SER A 248 -8.87 28.70 -29.67
CA SER A 248 -8.40 29.55 -28.58
C SER A 248 -8.07 28.74 -27.32
N LEU A 249 -8.92 27.78 -26.95
CA LEU A 249 -8.68 26.91 -25.81
C LEU A 249 -7.52 25.94 -26.07
N ALA A 250 -7.51 25.29 -27.23
CA ALA A 250 -6.46 24.37 -27.63
C ALA A 250 -5.08 25.06 -27.62
N ASN A 251 -4.98 26.26 -28.20
CA ASN A 251 -3.75 27.03 -28.21
C ASN A 251 -3.30 27.43 -26.80
N ALA A 252 -4.22 27.80 -25.90
CA ALA A 252 -3.87 28.11 -24.52
C ALA A 252 -3.31 26.88 -23.77
N VAL A 253 -3.93 25.71 -23.95
CA VAL A 253 -3.46 24.45 -23.34
C VAL A 253 -2.12 24.03 -23.95
N ILE A 254 -2.01 24.00 -25.28
CA ILE A 254 -0.77 23.66 -25.99
C ILE A 254 0.36 24.60 -25.57
N PHE A 255 0.10 25.90 -25.45
CA PHE A 255 1.09 26.87 -24.98
C PHE A 255 1.62 26.52 -23.58
N ALA A 256 0.76 26.18 -22.63
CA ALA A 256 1.19 25.77 -21.29
C ALA A 256 2.07 24.50 -21.34
N PHE A 257 1.67 23.49 -22.12
CA PHE A 257 2.44 22.25 -22.27
C PHE A 257 3.76 22.45 -23.04
N LEU A 258 3.79 23.31 -24.06
CA LEU A 258 5.02 23.65 -24.78
C LEU A 258 5.99 24.42 -23.90
N LEU A 259 5.50 25.34 -23.07
CA LEU A 259 6.35 26.06 -22.11
C LEU A 259 6.95 25.11 -21.06
N SER A 260 6.20 24.08 -20.66
CA SER A 260 6.67 23.08 -19.68
C SER A 260 7.58 22.02 -20.29
N LEU A 261 7.08 21.29 -21.29
CA LEU A 261 7.71 20.11 -21.87
C LEU A 261 8.60 20.44 -23.07
N GLY A 262 8.46 21.62 -23.68
CA GLY A 262 9.18 22.02 -24.90
C GLY A 262 10.70 21.88 -24.80
N PRO A 263 11.36 22.38 -23.74
CA PRO A 263 12.80 22.20 -23.56
C PRO A 263 13.22 20.72 -23.55
N PHE A 264 12.44 19.86 -22.91
CA PHE A 264 12.72 18.42 -22.84
C PHE A 264 12.39 17.67 -24.13
N LEU A 265 11.40 18.15 -24.88
CA LEU A 265 11.09 17.68 -26.23
C LEU A 265 12.25 17.98 -27.20
N LEU A 266 12.79 19.20 -27.18
CA LEU A 266 13.92 19.59 -28.01
C LEU A 266 15.20 18.80 -27.67
N MET A 267 15.38 18.41 -26.41
CA MET A 267 16.50 17.59 -25.95
C MET A 267 16.29 16.08 -26.16
N GLY A 268 15.13 15.63 -26.67
CA GLY A 268 14.83 14.20 -26.87
C GLY A 268 14.62 13.41 -25.57
N GLN A 269 14.27 14.05 -24.46
CA GLN A 269 14.21 13.44 -23.11
C GLN A 269 12.80 13.00 -22.67
N LEU A 270 11.80 13.06 -23.56
CA LEU A 270 10.42 12.73 -23.21
C LEU A 270 10.23 11.30 -22.66
N PRO A 271 10.84 10.23 -23.22
CA PRO A 271 10.68 8.88 -22.66
C PRO A 271 11.18 8.78 -21.22
N GLN A 272 12.32 9.42 -20.92
CA GLN A 272 12.88 9.46 -19.57
C GLN A 272 11.94 10.20 -18.62
N LEU A 273 11.48 11.39 -19.02
CA LEU A 273 10.54 12.20 -18.23
C LEU A 273 9.24 11.43 -17.92
N LEU A 274 8.68 10.74 -18.91
CA LEU A 274 7.47 9.94 -18.73
C LEU A 274 7.69 8.76 -17.77
N SER A 275 8.85 8.08 -17.84
CA SER A 275 9.17 6.98 -16.92
C SER A 275 9.30 7.43 -15.46
N ARG A 276 9.74 8.68 -15.22
CA ARG A 276 9.80 9.31 -13.89
C ARG A 276 8.44 9.75 -13.38
N LEU A 277 7.63 10.37 -14.26
CA LEU A 277 6.28 10.85 -13.92
C LEU A 277 5.32 9.71 -13.62
N PHE A 278 5.42 8.61 -14.37
CA PHE A 278 4.53 7.45 -14.27
C PHE A 278 5.32 6.17 -13.98
N PRO A 279 5.79 5.99 -12.73
CA PRO A 279 6.52 4.79 -12.35
C PRO A 279 5.53 3.61 -12.22
N PHE A 280 5.58 2.68 -13.17
CA PHE A 280 4.69 1.51 -13.21
C PHE A 280 5.07 0.36 -12.26
N THR A 281 6.12 0.53 -11.46
CA THR A 281 6.68 -0.50 -10.56
C THR A 281 6.06 -0.49 -9.16
N ARG A 282 4.88 0.13 -8.97
CA ARG A 282 4.24 0.30 -7.66
C ARG A 282 2.95 -0.53 -7.54
N GLY A 283 2.83 -1.22 -6.40
CA GLY A 283 1.71 -2.08 -6.06
C GLY A 283 0.42 -1.37 -5.69
N LEU A 284 -0.66 -2.15 -5.58
CA LEU A 284 -2.03 -1.64 -5.39
C LEU A 284 -2.27 -0.98 -4.01
N ASN A 285 -1.84 -1.62 -2.92
CA ASN A 285 -1.78 -0.96 -1.59
C ASN A 285 -0.33 -0.79 -1.14
N HIS A 286 0.02 0.42 -0.69
CA HIS A 286 1.34 0.71 -0.15
C HIS A 286 1.35 0.54 1.39
N ALA A 287 2.49 0.86 2.00
CA ALA A 287 2.77 0.76 3.43
C ALA A 287 1.69 1.31 4.38
N TYR A 288 1.04 2.40 3.97
CA TYR A 288 -0.14 2.96 4.59
C TYR A 288 -1.30 2.69 3.64
N TRP A 289 -2.41 2.18 4.16
CA TRP A 289 -3.59 1.90 3.35
C TRP A 289 -4.38 3.20 3.19
N ALA A 290 -4.42 3.73 1.97
CA ALA A 290 -5.39 4.76 1.64
C ALA A 290 -6.80 4.23 1.95
N PRO A 291 -7.68 5.00 2.59
CA PRO A 291 -9.01 4.54 2.95
C PRO A 291 -9.91 4.52 1.69
N ASN A 292 -9.71 3.53 0.83
CA ASN A 292 -10.41 3.36 -0.43
C ASN A 292 -11.08 1.98 -0.51
N VAL A 293 -11.73 1.68 -1.63
CA VAL A 293 -12.41 0.39 -1.82
C VAL A 293 -11.41 -0.76 -1.70
N TRP A 294 -10.17 -0.59 -2.14
CA TRP A 294 -9.14 -1.62 -2.02
C TRP A 294 -8.74 -1.90 -0.58
N ALA A 295 -8.79 -0.93 0.33
CA ALA A 295 -8.63 -1.18 1.77
C ALA A 295 -9.77 -2.03 2.33
N LEU A 296 -11.02 -1.83 1.89
CA LEU A 296 -12.13 -2.71 2.24
C LEU A 296 -12.00 -4.09 1.63
N VAL A 297 -11.66 -4.19 0.35
CA VAL A 297 -11.39 -5.46 -0.33
C VAL A 297 -10.27 -6.19 0.40
N THR A 298 -9.21 -5.50 0.82
CA THR A 298 -8.12 -6.08 1.61
C THR A 298 -8.59 -6.48 3.01
N ALA A 299 -9.45 -5.71 3.65
CA ALA A 299 -10.01 -6.06 4.97
C ALA A 299 -10.95 -7.26 4.89
N THR A 300 -11.83 -7.29 3.90
CA THR A 300 -12.71 -8.41 3.58
C THR A 300 -11.88 -9.64 3.25
N ASP A 301 -10.84 -9.50 2.44
CA ASP A 301 -9.83 -10.53 2.20
C ASP A 301 -9.21 -11.05 3.51
N ARG A 302 -8.90 -10.17 4.47
CA ARG A 302 -8.35 -10.56 5.79
C ARG A 302 -9.38 -11.21 6.71
N VAL A 303 -10.62 -10.72 6.70
CA VAL A 303 -11.72 -11.24 7.52
C VAL A 303 -12.14 -12.61 7.00
N LEU A 304 -12.31 -12.74 5.68
CA LEU A 304 -12.51 -14.01 5.00
C LEU A 304 -11.34 -14.95 5.28
N LEU A 305 -10.09 -14.49 5.19
CA LEU A 305 -8.92 -15.28 5.57
C LEU A 305 -9.00 -15.76 7.04
N LYS A 306 -9.49 -14.94 7.97
CA LYS A 306 -9.68 -15.32 9.37
C LYS A 306 -10.82 -16.33 9.56
N PHE A 307 -11.91 -16.21 8.81
CA PHE A 307 -13.03 -17.16 8.83
C PHE A 307 -12.70 -18.49 8.13
N VAL A 308 -11.94 -18.46 7.02
CA VAL A 308 -11.30 -19.62 6.39
C VAL A 308 -10.38 -20.30 7.40
N LYS A 309 -9.53 -19.53 8.12
CA LYS A 309 -8.64 -20.04 9.19
C LYS A 309 -9.39 -20.57 10.43
N ARG A 310 -10.63 -20.12 10.68
CA ARG A 310 -11.47 -20.57 11.81
C ARG A 310 -12.39 -21.74 11.43
N GLY A 311 -12.33 -22.23 10.19
CA GLY A 311 -13.04 -23.42 9.73
C GLY A 311 -14.55 -23.23 9.52
N GLN A 312 -15.05 -22.00 9.44
CA GLN A 312 -16.49 -21.71 9.29
C GLN A 312 -16.94 -21.71 7.81
N ILE A 313 -16.03 -21.99 6.89
CA ILE A 313 -16.05 -21.61 5.48
C ILE A 313 -15.32 -22.74 4.70
N ALA A 314 -16.01 -23.66 3.96
CA ALA A 314 -15.45 -24.88 3.29
C ALA A 314 -15.47 -25.04 1.71
N ASN A 315 -14.30 -25.20 1.02
CA ASN A 315 -13.79 -25.16 -0.40
C ASN A 315 -13.41 -23.84 -1.22
N LEU A 316 -12.67 -22.82 -0.75
CA LEU A 316 -12.37 -21.56 -1.51
C LEU A 316 -10.87 -21.50 -1.75
N ALA A 317 -10.49 -21.19 -2.99
CA ALA A 317 -9.12 -20.98 -3.40
C ALA A 317 -8.68 -19.59 -2.96
N VAL A 318 -7.91 -19.58 -1.91
CA VAL A 318 -7.16 -18.49 -1.36
C VAL A 318 -5.70 -18.58 -1.92
N ASN A 319 -4.97 -17.48 -1.92
CA ASN A 319 -3.70 -17.29 -2.57
C ASN A 319 -2.65 -16.89 -1.54
N ALA A 320 -1.66 -17.76 -1.36
CA ALA A 320 -0.61 -17.62 -0.36
C ALA A 320 0.22 -16.35 -0.48
N SER A 321 0.44 -15.91 -1.72
CA SER A 321 1.15 -14.66 -1.97
C SER A 321 0.38 -13.47 -1.40
N GLY A 322 -0.95 -13.58 -1.29
CA GLY A 322 -1.77 -12.60 -0.61
C GLY A 322 -1.84 -12.75 0.91
N VAL A 323 -1.69 -13.97 1.43
CA VAL A 323 -1.49 -14.22 2.88
C VAL A 323 -0.15 -13.68 3.36
N ALA A 324 0.93 -13.80 2.57
CA ALA A 324 2.25 -13.25 2.87
C ALA A 324 2.38 -11.75 2.57
N SER A 325 1.59 -11.23 1.62
CA SER A 325 1.44 -9.79 1.37
C SER A 325 0.75 -9.05 2.53
N THR A 326 0.53 -9.70 3.69
CA THR A 326 0.08 -9.04 4.91
C THR A 326 1.10 -8.00 5.36
N SER A 327 0.70 -6.73 5.25
CA SER A 327 1.01 -5.70 6.24
C SER A 327 2.48 -5.45 6.56
N ARG A 328 3.40 -5.62 5.60
CA ARG A 328 4.81 -5.26 5.85
C ARG A 328 5.12 -3.79 5.80
N GLY A 329 4.17 -2.91 5.48
CA GLY A 329 4.52 -1.50 5.39
C GLY A 329 5.58 -1.23 4.31
N LEU A 330 5.83 -2.17 3.39
CA LEU A 330 6.97 -2.16 2.47
C LEU A 330 6.47 -2.26 1.04
N VAL A 331 7.11 -1.49 0.17
CA VAL A 331 6.81 -1.30 -1.25
C VAL A 331 6.73 -2.65 -1.98
N GLY A 332 5.52 -3.12 -2.30
CA GLY A 332 5.33 -4.38 -3.00
C GLY A 332 3.92 -4.50 -3.60
N ASP A 333 3.77 -5.33 -4.64
CA ASP A 333 2.48 -5.60 -5.26
C ASP A 333 1.57 -6.33 -4.27
N THR A 334 0.45 -5.71 -3.86
CA THR A 334 -0.52 -6.41 -3.02
C THR A 334 -1.25 -7.45 -3.81
N VAL A 335 -0.99 -8.69 -3.44
CA VAL A 335 -1.76 -9.83 -3.86
C VAL A 335 -2.86 -10.05 -2.84
N PHE A 336 -4.07 -10.32 -3.29
CA PHE A 336 -5.18 -10.69 -2.42
C PHE A 336 -5.09 -12.18 -2.10
N ALA A 337 -5.38 -12.52 -0.85
CA ALA A 337 -5.40 -13.90 -0.42
C ALA A 337 -6.66 -14.57 -0.97
N VAL A 338 -7.83 -14.19 -0.53
CA VAL A 338 -9.12 -14.82 -0.87
C VAL A 338 -9.72 -14.26 -2.14
N LEU A 339 -9.54 -12.97 -2.39
CA LEU A 339 -10.18 -12.28 -3.50
C LEU A 339 -9.30 -12.34 -4.77
N PRO A 340 -9.90 -12.25 -5.98
CA PRO A 340 -9.13 -12.27 -7.22
C PRO A 340 -8.19 -11.07 -7.30
N ASN A 341 -6.99 -11.30 -7.83
CA ASN A 341 -6.02 -10.22 -8.02
C ASN A 341 -6.55 -9.17 -8.99
N ILE A 342 -6.61 -7.95 -8.47
CA ILE A 342 -6.91 -6.77 -9.25
C ILE A 342 -5.64 -6.41 -10.03
N LYS A 343 -5.78 -6.09 -11.32
CA LYS A 343 -4.70 -5.60 -12.19
C LYS A 343 -4.92 -4.11 -12.47
N PRO A 344 -3.88 -3.34 -12.88
CA PRO A 344 -4.04 -1.92 -13.21
C PRO A 344 -5.11 -1.66 -14.28
N ILE A 345 -5.31 -2.61 -15.20
CA ILE A 345 -6.35 -2.50 -16.22
C ILE A 345 -7.76 -2.61 -15.63
N HIS A 346 -7.97 -3.43 -14.59
CA HIS A 346 -9.28 -3.57 -13.94
C HIS A 346 -9.66 -2.26 -13.25
N THR A 347 -8.74 -1.68 -12.48
CA THR A 347 -8.93 -0.41 -11.77
C THR A 347 -9.18 0.73 -12.76
N PHE A 348 -8.47 0.76 -13.87
CA PHE A 348 -8.67 1.71 -14.95
C PHE A 348 -10.06 1.60 -15.59
N ILE A 349 -10.49 0.38 -15.94
CA ILE A 349 -11.82 0.14 -16.52
C ILE A 349 -12.93 0.55 -15.54
N ILE A 350 -12.83 0.14 -14.28
CA ILE A 350 -13.82 0.49 -13.24
C ILE A 350 -13.88 2.00 -13.06
N THR A 351 -12.73 2.67 -12.95
CA THR A 351 -12.67 4.13 -12.79
C THR A 351 -13.35 4.84 -13.95
N ILE A 352 -13.06 4.46 -15.20
CA ILE A 352 -13.70 5.05 -16.39
C ILE A 352 -15.19 4.75 -16.42
N ALA A 353 -15.62 3.52 -16.11
CA ALA A 353 -17.01 3.13 -16.12
C ALA A 353 -17.85 3.97 -15.16
N PHE A 354 -17.39 4.14 -13.92
CA PHE A 354 -18.06 5.01 -12.94
C PHE A 354 -18.00 6.48 -13.34
N GLN A 355 -16.84 6.96 -13.81
CA GLN A 355 -16.71 8.34 -14.28
C GLN A 355 -17.68 8.65 -15.44
N ALA A 356 -17.85 7.72 -16.38
CA ALA A 356 -18.74 7.90 -17.53
C ALA A 356 -20.18 8.23 -17.13
N ILE A 357 -20.68 7.72 -16.01
CA ILE A 357 -22.06 7.95 -15.53
C ILE A 357 -22.29 9.45 -15.29
N PHE A 358 -21.46 10.08 -14.46
CA PHE A 358 -21.64 11.49 -14.11
C PHE A 358 -21.02 12.45 -15.14
N LEU A 359 -20.04 11.99 -15.93
CA LEU A 359 -19.56 12.72 -17.10
C LEU A 359 -20.64 12.83 -18.19
N THR A 360 -21.46 11.78 -18.38
CA THR A 360 -22.64 11.84 -19.26
C THR A 360 -23.68 12.81 -18.72
N LYS A 361 -23.90 12.84 -17.40
CA LYS A 361 -24.79 13.81 -16.76
C LYS A 361 -24.28 15.25 -16.95
N LEU A 362 -22.97 15.48 -16.80
CA LEU A 362 -22.33 16.77 -17.04
C LEU A 362 -22.47 17.21 -18.51
N TRP A 363 -22.29 16.29 -19.47
CA TRP A 363 -22.48 16.57 -20.89
C TRP A 363 -23.90 17.04 -21.21
N ARG A 364 -24.90 16.45 -20.57
CA ARG A 364 -26.32 16.82 -20.73
C ARG A 364 -26.67 18.13 -20.02
N ASN A 365 -26.08 18.39 -18.84
CA ASN A 365 -26.35 19.58 -18.04
C ASN A 365 -25.05 20.27 -17.61
N THR A 366 -24.57 21.21 -18.42
CA THR A 366 -23.34 21.97 -18.17
C THR A 366 -23.57 23.22 -17.34
N THR A 367 -23.92 23.04 -16.07
CA THR A 367 -23.92 24.12 -15.08
C THR A 367 -22.64 24.12 -14.26
N TYR A 368 -22.26 25.26 -13.70
CA TYR A 368 -21.14 25.36 -12.76
C TYR A 368 -21.26 24.37 -11.60
N ARG A 369 -22.45 24.21 -11.02
CA ARG A 369 -22.73 23.22 -9.97
C ARG A 369 -22.49 21.78 -10.43
N SER A 370 -23.01 21.43 -11.60
CA SER A 370 -22.80 20.10 -12.18
C SER A 370 -21.33 19.86 -12.50
N PHE A 371 -20.59 20.89 -12.90
CA PHE A 371 -19.14 20.84 -13.10
C PHE A 371 -18.40 20.57 -11.80
N VAL A 372 -18.62 21.34 -10.73
CA VAL A 372 -17.95 21.11 -9.44
C VAL A 372 -18.36 19.76 -8.83
N ALA A 373 -19.62 19.33 -8.98
CA ALA A 373 -20.06 18.01 -8.56
C ALA A 373 -19.37 16.89 -9.35
N ALA A 374 -19.29 17.00 -10.68
CA ALA A 374 -18.58 16.04 -11.52
C ALA A 374 -17.06 16.05 -11.24
N LEU A 375 -16.49 17.20 -10.91
CA LEU A 375 -15.09 17.35 -10.50
C LEU A 375 -14.83 16.58 -9.20
N THR A 376 -15.67 16.80 -8.19
CA THR A 376 -15.63 16.07 -6.91
C THR A 376 -15.78 14.56 -7.14
N LEU A 377 -16.76 14.14 -7.93
CA LEU A 377 -17.01 12.72 -8.21
C LEU A 377 -15.88 12.08 -9.03
N CYS A 378 -15.28 12.77 -10.00
CA CYS A 378 -14.09 12.32 -10.72
C CYS A 378 -12.94 12.04 -9.75
N GLY A 379 -12.68 12.98 -8.83
CA GLY A 379 -11.70 12.82 -7.76
C GLY A 379 -12.05 11.64 -6.85
N TYR A 380 -13.32 11.54 -6.43
CA TYR A 380 -13.82 10.50 -5.53
C TYR A 380 -13.66 9.11 -6.15
N THR A 381 -14.09 8.92 -7.39
CA THR A 381 -13.96 7.65 -8.12
C THR A 381 -12.49 7.28 -8.33
N SER A 382 -11.63 8.24 -8.69
CA SER A 382 -10.20 7.99 -8.87
C SER A 382 -9.50 7.63 -7.54
N PHE A 383 -9.94 8.24 -6.43
CA PHE A 383 -9.45 7.93 -5.09
C PHE A 383 -9.94 6.55 -4.61
N MET A 384 -11.20 6.20 -4.87
CA MET A 384 -11.81 4.93 -4.47
C MET A 384 -11.28 3.73 -5.26
N PHE A 385 -11.14 3.87 -6.58
CA PHE A 385 -10.85 2.76 -7.49
C PHE A 385 -9.49 2.87 -8.19
N GLY A 386 -8.65 3.86 -7.90
CA GLY A 386 -7.33 4.00 -8.53
C GLY A 386 -6.38 2.85 -8.18
N TRP A 387 -5.48 2.50 -9.12
CA TRP A 387 -4.47 1.43 -8.89
C TRP A 387 -3.50 1.77 -7.77
N HIS A 388 -3.05 3.01 -7.64
CA HIS A 388 -2.09 3.38 -6.62
C HIS A 388 -2.46 4.74 -6.07
N VAL A 389 -3.08 4.74 -4.89
CA VAL A 389 -3.65 5.93 -4.24
C VAL A 389 -3.04 6.06 -2.85
N HIS A 390 -2.57 7.26 -2.54
CA HIS A 390 -2.08 7.62 -1.21
C HIS A 390 -3.19 8.27 -0.38
N GLU A 391 -3.12 8.19 0.95
CA GLU A 391 -4.09 8.81 1.88
C GLU A 391 -4.27 10.30 1.56
N LYS A 392 -3.15 10.99 1.29
CA LYS A 392 -3.10 12.42 0.94
C LYS A 392 -3.92 12.76 -0.31
N ALA A 393 -4.21 11.81 -1.19
CA ALA A 393 -4.99 12.07 -2.41
C ALA A 393 -6.47 12.42 -2.11
N ILE A 394 -7.00 12.11 -0.91
CA ILE A 394 -8.36 12.49 -0.49
C ILE A 394 -8.60 14.00 -0.57
N LEU A 395 -7.54 14.81 -0.48
CA LEU A 395 -7.60 16.26 -0.56
C LEU A 395 -8.08 16.76 -1.94
N LEU A 396 -7.83 15.99 -3.01
CA LEU A 396 -8.38 16.28 -4.35
C LEU A 396 -9.90 16.18 -4.41
N VAL A 397 -10.49 15.44 -3.46
CA VAL A 397 -11.94 15.28 -3.28
C VAL A 397 -12.49 16.35 -2.35
N LEU A 398 -11.85 16.52 -1.19
CA LEU A 398 -12.33 17.41 -0.13
C LEU A 398 -12.32 18.88 -0.57
N VAL A 399 -11.31 19.32 -1.32
CA VAL A 399 -11.23 20.72 -1.76
C VAL A 399 -12.42 21.11 -2.65
N PRO A 400 -12.75 20.40 -3.75
CA PRO A 400 -13.98 20.68 -4.51
C PRO A 400 -15.28 20.43 -3.73
N LEU A 401 -15.35 19.36 -2.92
CA LEU A 401 -16.55 19.04 -2.14
C LEU A 401 -16.90 20.12 -1.11
N SER A 402 -15.88 20.71 -0.50
CA SER A 402 -16.04 21.78 0.49
C SER A 402 -16.74 23.02 -0.10
N LEU A 403 -16.64 23.25 -1.42
CA LEU A 403 -17.35 24.30 -2.13
C LEU A 403 -18.85 24.02 -2.27
N LEU A 404 -19.24 22.74 -2.31
CA LEU A 404 -20.64 22.29 -2.40
C LEU A 404 -21.29 22.12 -1.03
N ALA A 405 -20.48 21.90 0.02
CA ALA A 405 -20.94 21.62 1.38
C ALA A 405 -21.84 22.73 1.96
N GLY A 406 -21.65 23.98 1.53
CA GLY A 406 -22.48 25.11 1.96
C GLY A 406 -23.83 25.26 1.25
N GLU A 407 -24.12 24.46 0.21
CA GLU A 407 -25.34 24.64 -0.60
C GLU A 407 -26.53 23.80 -0.15
N THR A 408 -26.32 22.56 0.28
CA THR A 408 -27.41 21.61 0.56
C THR A 408 -27.01 20.61 1.65
N HIS A 409 -27.99 20.18 2.45
CA HIS A 409 -27.75 19.31 3.59
C HIS A 409 -27.08 17.99 3.19
N ALA A 410 -27.45 17.45 2.02
CA ALA A 410 -26.83 16.25 1.47
C ALA A 410 -25.32 16.41 1.23
N TYR A 411 -24.88 17.52 0.61
CA TYR A 411 -23.46 17.79 0.39
C TYR A 411 -22.72 18.03 1.70
N PHE A 412 -23.35 18.73 2.65
CA PHE A 412 -22.79 18.92 3.98
C PHE A 412 -22.56 17.58 4.70
N ARG A 413 -23.54 16.66 4.68
CA ARG A 413 -23.41 15.32 5.27
C ARG A 413 -22.26 14.53 4.64
N THR A 414 -22.18 14.49 3.31
CA THR A 414 -21.07 13.83 2.61
C THR A 414 -19.72 14.48 2.94
N PHE A 415 -19.66 15.81 3.01
CA PHE A 415 -18.46 16.56 3.37
C PHE A 415 -18.02 16.28 4.81
N LEU A 416 -18.95 16.21 5.76
CA LEU A 416 -18.68 15.88 7.15
C LEU A 416 -18.04 14.49 7.27
N LEU A 417 -18.66 13.47 6.66
CA LEU A 417 -18.15 12.10 6.69
C LEU A 417 -16.78 11.99 6.01
N ALA A 418 -16.65 12.52 4.79
CA ALA A 418 -15.42 12.45 4.03
C ALA A 418 -14.27 13.22 4.68
N SER A 419 -14.55 14.38 5.30
CA SER A 419 -13.50 15.18 5.96
C SER A 419 -13.04 14.55 7.26
N VAL A 420 -13.95 14.01 8.08
CA VAL A 420 -13.57 13.33 9.32
C VAL A 420 -12.77 12.06 9.00
N ALA A 421 -13.25 11.22 8.06
CA ALA A 421 -12.51 10.05 7.60
C ALA A 421 -11.15 10.43 6.99
N GLY A 422 -11.10 11.49 6.18
CA GLY A 422 -9.87 12.01 5.59
C GLY A 422 -8.85 12.46 6.63
N ILE A 423 -9.26 13.24 7.63
CA ILE A 423 -8.38 13.73 8.70
C ILE A 423 -7.82 12.56 9.52
N PHE A 424 -8.67 11.64 9.96
CA PHE A 424 -8.24 10.48 10.75
C PHE A 424 -7.36 9.52 9.94
N SER A 425 -7.56 9.42 8.61
CA SER A 425 -6.67 8.64 7.75
C SER A 425 -5.25 9.21 7.65
N LEU A 426 -5.06 10.50 7.92
CA LEU A 426 -3.75 11.15 7.94
C LEU A 426 -3.05 11.07 9.29
N PHE A 427 -3.78 10.78 10.38
CA PHE A 427 -3.20 10.71 11.72
C PHE A 427 -2.06 9.70 11.90
N PRO A 428 -2.05 8.52 11.23
CA PRO A 428 -0.93 7.60 11.33
C PRO A 428 0.36 8.12 10.68
N LEU A 429 0.30 9.12 9.81
CA LEU A 429 1.49 9.79 9.25
C LEU A 429 2.17 10.71 10.29
N LEU A 430 1.45 11.10 11.34
CA LEU A 430 1.92 11.95 12.44
C LEU A 430 2.03 11.12 13.72
N PHE A 431 3.02 10.24 13.79
CA PHE A 431 3.11 9.21 14.82
C PHE A 431 3.86 9.64 16.09
N THR A 432 4.49 10.82 16.12
CA THR A 432 5.26 11.22 17.31
C THR A 432 4.32 11.54 18.49
N PRO A 433 4.73 11.22 19.74
CA PRO A 433 3.91 11.53 20.93
C PRO A 433 3.64 13.04 21.08
N ALA A 434 4.62 13.88 20.75
CA ALA A 434 4.49 15.33 20.82
C ALA A 434 3.46 15.87 19.81
N GLU A 435 3.42 15.34 18.58
CA GLU A 435 2.39 15.73 17.59
C GLU A 435 1.01 15.17 17.88
N THR A 436 0.89 14.12 18.69
CA THR A 436 -0.41 13.49 18.93
C THR A 436 -1.37 14.43 19.64
N LEU A 437 -0.91 15.21 20.61
CA LEU A 437 -1.73 16.23 21.25
C LEU A 437 -2.08 17.37 20.27
N VAL A 438 -1.08 17.82 19.52
CA VAL A 438 -1.22 18.91 18.54
C VAL A 438 -2.26 18.55 17.48
N LYS A 439 -2.17 17.37 16.85
CA LYS A 439 -3.09 16.95 15.79
C LYS A 439 -4.53 16.78 16.30
N ILE A 440 -4.73 16.30 17.53
CA ILE A 440 -6.06 16.17 18.13
C ILE A 440 -6.67 17.55 18.40
N ILE A 441 -5.95 18.43 19.10
CA ILE A 441 -6.44 19.79 19.40
C ILE A 441 -6.74 20.53 18.10
N TYR A 442 -5.83 20.47 17.14
CA TYR A 442 -5.98 21.11 15.83
C TYR A 442 -7.23 20.61 15.11
N SER A 443 -7.45 19.29 15.06
CA SER A 443 -8.60 18.70 14.37
C SER A 443 -9.93 19.02 15.05
N VAL A 444 -9.96 19.09 16.39
CA VAL A 444 -11.15 19.49 17.15
C VAL A 444 -11.47 20.97 16.92
N LEU A 445 -10.47 21.85 16.99
CA LEU A 445 -10.66 23.27 16.71
C LEU A 445 -11.20 23.47 15.28
N TRP A 446 -10.56 22.82 14.30
CA TRP A 446 -11.01 22.84 12.92
C TRP A 446 -12.46 22.37 12.77
N ALA A 447 -12.83 21.22 13.36
CA ALA A 447 -14.18 20.69 13.29
C ALA A 447 -15.22 21.64 13.90
N VAL A 448 -14.89 22.30 15.02
CA VAL A 448 -15.76 23.30 15.64
C VAL A 448 -15.92 24.53 14.73
N PHE A 449 -14.83 25.06 14.19
CA PHE A 449 -14.87 26.27 13.35
C PHE A 449 -15.51 26.04 11.98
N VAL A 450 -15.44 24.84 11.42
CA VAL A 450 -15.98 24.52 10.09
C VAL A 450 -17.38 23.91 10.19
N PHE A 451 -17.58 22.86 11.00
CA PHE A 451 -18.85 22.14 11.02
C PHE A 451 -19.95 22.86 11.79
N ALA A 452 -19.64 23.56 12.89
CA ALA A 452 -20.70 24.22 13.67
C ALA A 452 -21.41 25.34 12.88
N PRO A 453 -20.70 26.23 12.14
CA PRO A 453 -21.36 27.23 11.29
C PRO A 453 -22.11 26.60 10.12
N LEU A 454 -21.51 25.63 9.41
CA LEU A 454 -22.13 24.98 8.26
C LEU A 454 -23.39 24.20 8.65
N HIS A 455 -23.35 23.48 9.77
CA HIS A 455 -24.52 22.77 10.29
C HIS A 455 -25.67 23.75 10.60
N ARG A 456 -25.38 24.88 11.26
CA ARG A 456 -26.42 25.89 11.55
C ARG A 456 -27.05 26.49 10.29
N GLN A 457 -26.30 26.58 9.19
CA GLN A 457 -26.78 27.17 7.95
C GLN A 457 -27.59 26.20 7.09
N VAL A 458 -27.19 24.93 7.06
CA VAL A 458 -27.65 23.97 6.02
C VAL A 458 -28.44 22.80 6.60
N TYR A 459 -28.58 22.69 7.92
CA TYR A 459 -29.27 21.55 8.54
C TYR A 459 -30.74 21.42 8.14
N GLU A 460 -31.13 20.22 7.74
CA GLU A 460 -32.51 19.84 7.42
C GLU A 460 -32.88 18.59 8.22
N PHE A 461 -34.06 18.61 8.86
CA PHE A 461 -34.54 17.46 9.64
C PHE A 461 -34.95 16.29 8.70
N PRO A 462 -34.61 15.03 9.02
CA PRO A 462 -34.97 13.88 8.19
C PRO A 462 -36.49 13.73 8.08
N THR A 463 -36.99 13.68 6.85
CA THR A 463 -38.44 13.69 6.56
C THR A 463 -39.05 12.29 6.44
N SER A 464 -38.23 11.23 6.35
CA SER A 464 -38.69 9.85 6.22
C SER A 464 -37.97 8.90 7.19
N ILE A 465 -38.62 7.79 7.54
CA ILE A 465 -38.07 6.76 8.44
C ILE A 465 -36.72 6.21 7.92
N PRO A 466 -36.54 5.89 6.62
CA PRO A 466 -35.22 5.51 6.09
C PRO A 466 -34.14 6.56 6.32
N PHE A 467 -34.45 7.85 6.12
CA PHE A 467 -33.48 8.92 6.36
C PHE A 467 -33.14 9.09 7.85
N VAL A 468 -34.08 8.83 8.75
CA VAL A 468 -33.81 8.80 10.21
C VAL A 468 -32.85 7.67 10.55
N VAL A 469 -33.04 6.48 9.98
CA VAL A 469 -32.13 5.33 10.20
C VAL A 469 -30.73 5.66 9.68
N ILE A 470 -30.61 6.22 8.47
CA ILE A 470 -29.33 6.62 7.90
C ILE A 470 -28.65 7.69 8.76
N ASP A 471 -29.37 8.73 9.19
CA ASP A 471 -28.82 9.77 10.08
C ASP A 471 -28.31 9.21 11.42
N VAL A 472 -29.02 8.23 12.00
CA VAL A 472 -28.56 7.52 13.21
C VAL A 472 -27.28 6.72 12.93
N LEU A 473 -27.21 6.00 11.81
CA LEU A 473 -26.02 5.24 11.42
C LEU A 473 -24.82 6.16 11.16
N GLU A 474 -25.02 7.30 10.52
CA GLU A 474 -23.98 8.32 10.28
C GLU A 474 -23.46 8.89 11.61
N LYS A 475 -24.34 9.19 12.56
CA LYS A 475 -23.95 9.65 13.90
C LYS A 475 -23.20 8.57 14.68
N LEU A 476 -23.64 7.31 14.60
CA LEU A 476 -22.95 6.17 15.20
C LEU A 476 -21.54 6.01 14.62
N TYR A 477 -21.41 6.14 13.30
CA TYR A 477 -20.13 6.13 12.60
C TYR A 477 -19.22 7.29 13.05
N LEU A 478 -19.75 8.50 13.15
CA LEU A 478 -18.96 9.64 13.64
C LEU A 478 -18.54 9.47 15.11
N ALA A 479 -19.41 8.88 15.95
CA ALA A 479 -19.12 8.61 17.35
C ALA A 479 -18.05 7.54 17.58
N GLY A 480 -17.78 6.68 16.58
CA GLY A 480 -16.72 5.68 16.68
C GLY A 480 -15.30 6.22 16.47
N PHE A 481 -15.12 7.38 15.84
CA PHE A 481 -13.78 7.97 15.65
C PHE A 481 -13.05 8.31 16.96
N PRO A 482 -13.68 8.94 17.98
CA PRO A 482 -13.06 9.10 19.30
C PRO A 482 -12.66 7.78 19.95
N LEU A 483 -13.50 6.74 19.83
CA LEU A 483 -13.21 5.40 20.36
C LEU A 483 -12.02 4.76 19.63
N LEU A 484 -11.98 4.89 18.31
CA LEU A 484 -10.87 4.45 17.47
C LEU A 484 -9.57 5.16 17.86
N GLN A 485 -9.59 6.48 18.05
CA GLN A 485 -8.41 7.23 18.49
C GLN A 485 -7.95 6.82 19.87
N LEU A 486 -8.88 6.60 20.79
CA LEU A 486 -8.57 6.09 22.14
C LEU A 486 -7.91 4.71 22.05
N PHE A 487 -8.45 3.82 21.22
CA PHE A 487 -7.86 2.51 20.95
C PHE A 487 -6.44 2.64 20.38
N VAL A 488 -6.24 3.41 19.30
CA VAL A 488 -4.93 3.61 18.66
C VAL A 488 -3.90 4.19 19.64
N THR A 489 -4.32 5.08 20.54
CA THR A 489 -3.43 5.74 21.51
C THR A 489 -3.08 4.81 22.70
N LEU A 490 -4.06 4.06 23.20
CA LEU A 490 -3.87 3.22 24.39
C LEU A 490 -3.30 1.83 24.07
N PHE A 491 -3.57 1.32 22.86
CA PHE A 491 -3.17 -0.03 22.46
C PHE A 491 -1.65 -0.27 22.58
N PRO A 492 -0.76 0.62 22.10
CA PRO A 492 0.69 0.47 22.29
C PRO A 492 1.12 0.48 23.76
N VAL A 493 0.45 1.29 24.60
CA VAL A 493 0.75 1.42 26.04
C VAL A 493 0.45 0.11 26.78
N PHE A 494 -0.68 -0.53 26.46
CA PHE A 494 -1.06 -1.80 27.07
C PHE A 494 -0.24 -2.99 26.56
N THR A 495 0.28 -2.94 25.33
CA THR A 495 1.16 -3.98 24.78
C THR A 495 2.60 -3.87 25.28
N GLN A 496 3.11 -2.65 25.57
CA GLN A 496 4.45 -2.44 26.13
C GLN A 496 4.59 -2.82 27.62
N GLN A 497 3.55 -2.65 28.45
CA GLN A 497 3.62 -2.97 29.88
C GLN A 497 3.78 -4.46 30.22
N ARG A 498 3.63 -5.38 29.26
CA ARG A 498 3.91 -6.81 29.46
C ARG A 498 5.39 -7.19 29.36
N GLY A 499 6.28 -6.25 29.00
CA GLY A 499 7.71 -6.49 28.77
C GLY A 499 8.67 -6.11 29.90
N SER A 500 8.26 -5.39 30.95
CA SER A 500 9.18 -4.88 31.98
C SER A 500 9.11 -5.67 33.29
N GLY A 501 9.87 -6.78 33.34
CA GLY A 501 10.22 -7.47 34.58
C GLY A 501 11.73 -7.37 34.84
N SER A 502 12.12 -6.51 35.80
CA SER A 502 13.36 -6.54 36.60
C SER A 502 14.72 -6.72 35.88
N LEU A 503 15.54 -5.66 35.87
CA LEU A 503 16.92 -5.75 36.38
C LEU A 503 17.54 -4.37 36.67
N SER A 504 18.23 -4.33 37.79
CA SER A 504 18.70 -3.20 38.59
C SER A 504 19.88 -2.43 37.99
N SER A 505 19.90 -1.14 38.35
CA SER A 505 21.06 -0.27 38.51
C SER A 505 22.33 -0.97 38.99
N ASN A 506 23.43 -0.82 38.25
CA ASN A 506 24.79 -0.51 38.73
C ASN A 506 25.81 -0.69 37.60
N ASN A 507 26.39 0.41 37.12
CA ASN A 507 27.85 0.66 37.14
C ASN A 507 28.20 1.88 36.31
N ILE A 508 28.55 2.92 37.04
CA ILE A 508 29.34 4.07 36.62
C ILE A 508 30.75 3.55 36.32
N THR A 509 31.30 3.84 35.14
CA THR A 509 32.76 3.96 34.96
C THR A 509 33.05 5.02 33.90
N SER A 510 33.68 6.09 34.37
CA SER A 510 34.33 7.15 33.62
C SER A 510 35.49 6.62 32.77
N CYS A 511 35.74 7.24 31.61
CA CYS A 511 37.05 7.15 30.96
C CYS A 511 37.56 8.56 30.62
N ALA A 512 38.77 8.83 31.10
CA ALA A 512 39.56 10.04 30.92
C ALA A 512 40.50 9.91 29.71
N ALA A 513 41.06 11.07 29.32
CA ALA A 513 41.86 11.30 28.13
C ALA A 513 43.22 10.56 28.09
N GLY A 514 43.60 10.11 26.89
CA GLY A 514 44.92 9.57 26.54
C GLY A 514 44.89 9.05 25.09
N GLY A 515 45.78 9.55 24.24
CA GLY A 515 45.65 9.53 22.78
C GLY A 515 45.65 8.16 22.09
N ASP A 516 44.75 8.02 21.12
CA ASP A 516 44.99 7.59 19.74
C ASP A 516 43.69 7.79 18.94
N PHE A 517 43.76 8.56 17.84
CA PHE A 517 42.60 8.94 17.04
C PHE A 517 42.17 7.77 16.13
N SER A 518 41.11 7.07 16.53
CA SER A 518 40.19 6.42 15.58
C SER A 518 38.77 6.45 16.17
N CYS A 519 37.86 7.14 15.50
CA CYS A 519 36.43 7.07 15.81
C CYS A 519 35.82 5.89 15.03
N PRO A 520 35.23 4.89 15.68
CA PRO A 520 34.41 3.90 15.00
C PRO A 520 33.09 4.53 14.53
N ASP A 521 32.66 4.17 13.32
CA ASP A 521 31.33 4.49 12.77
C ASP A 521 30.19 4.16 13.75
N PRO A 522 29.07 4.91 13.75
CA PRO A 522 27.93 4.62 14.60
C PRO A 522 27.34 3.25 14.27
N GLN A 523 27.59 2.27 15.14
CA GLN A 523 26.95 0.97 15.11
C GLN A 523 25.44 1.12 15.35
N VAL A 524 24.65 0.88 14.31
CA VAL A 524 23.22 0.63 14.43
C VAL A 524 23.06 -0.68 15.20
N LYS A 525 22.61 -0.59 16.46
CA LYS A 525 22.23 -1.73 17.27
C LYS A 525 21.07 -2.47 16.60
N SER A 526 21.35 -3.60 15.95
CA SER A 526 20.35 -4.62 15.65
C SER A 526 20.06 -5.41 16.92
N THR A 527 19.04 -5.00 17.67
CA THR A 527 18.52 -5.76 18.81
C THR A 527 17.79 -7.00 18.28
N THR A 528 18.50 -8.09 18.05
CA THR A 528 17.91 -9.43 17.88
C THR A 528 17.87 -10.10 19.25
N ASN A 529 16.67 -10.22 19.83
CA ASN A 529 16.08 -11.48 20.33
C ASN A 529 14.87 -11.20 21.24
N GLY A 530 13.67 -11.50 20.71
CA GLY A 530 12.50 -11.87 21.53
C GLY A 530 11.28 -10.96 21.46
N GLU A 531 10.63 -10.76 20.29
CA GLU A 531 9.33 -10.05 20.21
C GLU A 531 8.51 -10.38 18.93
N ALA A 532 8.32 -11.66 18.61
CA ALA A 532 7.50 -12.09 17.44
C ALA A 532 5.98 -12.09 17.71
N GLY A 533 5.52 -11.60 18.87
CA GLY A 533 4.11 -11.46 19.24
C GLY A 533 3.63 -10.02 19.41
N SER A 534 4.54 -9.03 19.45
CA SER A 534 4.21 -7.59 19.54
C SER A 534 4.11 -6.94 18.16
N SER A 535 4.97 -7.35 17.22
CA SER A 535 5.12 -6.75 15.87
C SER A 535 3.92 -6.95 14.91
N ALA A 536 3.17 -8.07 15.02
CA ALA A 536 1.95 -8.27 14.22
C ALA A 536 0.78 -7.35 14.65
N LEU A 537 0.84 -6.84 15.88
CA LEU A 537 -0.16 -5.96 16.46
C LEU A 537 0.18 -4.47 16.26
N GLU A 538 1.42 -4.13 15.90
CA GLU A 538 1.85 -2.74 15.63
C GLU A 538 1.12 -2.12 14.43
N PHE A 539 0.73 -2.93 13.44
CA PHE A 539 0.00 -2.48 12.24
C PHE A 539 -1.53 -2.55 12.38
N LEU A 540 -2.06 -3.15 13.45
CA LEU A 540 -3.50 -3.26 13.68
C LEU A 540 -4.18 -1.89 13.85
N PRO A 541 -3.62 -0.91 14.58
CA PRO A 541 -4.17 0.44 14.68
C PRO A 541 -4.25 1.14 13.30
N LEU A 542 -3.22 0.99 12.46
CA LEU A 542 -3.16 1.52 11.10
C LEU A 542 -4.24 0.91 10.21
N MET A 543 -4.28 -0.42 10.15
CA MET A 543 -5.26 -1.18 9.38
C MET A 543 -6.70 -0.85 9.82
N LEU A 544 -6.97 -0.86 11.13
CA LEU A 544 -8.30 -0.57 11.66
C LEU A 544 -8.73 0.86 11.31
N THR A 545 -7.79 1.82 11.36
CA THR A 545 -8.07 3.21 10.97
C THR A 545 -8.44 3.31 9.50
N SER A 546 -7.63 2.73 8.60
CA SER A 546 -7.89 2.77 7.17
C SER A 546 -9.19 2.06 6.79
N VAL A 547 -9.51 0.92 7.41
CA VAL A 547 -10.73 0.15 7.15
C VAL A 547 -11.95 0.85 7.71
N TYR A 548 -11.87 1.42 8.92
CA TYR A 548 -12.97 2.20 9.50
C TYR A 548 -13.26 3.45 8.66
N CYS A 549 -12.21 4.15 8.22
CA CYS A 549 -12.35 5.28 7.29
C CYS A 549 -12.94 4.81 5.95
N ALA A 550 -12.44 3.71 5.37
CA ALA A 550 -12.93 3.18 4.10
C ALA A 550 -14.37 2.67 4.18
N ALA A 551 -14.82 2.12 5.32
CA ALA A 551 -16.19 1.63 5.49
C ALA A 551 -17.21 2.76 5.36
N GLY A 552 -16.96 3.89 6.00
CA GLY A 552 -17.78 5.09 5.80
C GLY A 552 -17.72 5.64 4.37
N LEU A 553 -16.68 5.29 3.60
CA LEU A 553 -16.48 5.74 2.22
C LEU A 553 -17.01 4.75 1.16
N ALA A 554 -17.22 3.46 1.50
CA ALA A 554 -17.49 2.40 0.54
C ALA A 554 -18.66 1.46 0.89
N PHE A 555 -19.49 1.78 1.89
CA PHE A 555 -20.77 1.08 2.09
C PHE A 555 -21.76 1.41 0.95
N ASP A 556 -21.78 0.53 -0.06
CA ASP A 556 -22.93 0.09 -0.87
C ASP A 556 -22.75 -1.45 -1.11
N GLU A 557 -23.82 -2.23 -0.97
CA GLU A 557 -23.90 -3.70 -0.75
C GLU A 557 -23.20 -4.65 -1.76
N ALA A 558 -22.70 -5.83 -1.30
CA ALA A 558 -23.27 -7.18 -1.61
C ALA A 558 -22.36 -8.40 -1.32
N GLN A 559 -22.95 -9.35 -0.57
CA GLN A 559 -22.92 -10.83 -0.66
C GLN A 559 -21.90 -11.74 0.08
N THR A 560 -22.52 -12.74 0.71
CA THR A 560 -22.09 -13.83 1.60
C THR A 560 -21.97 -15.17 0.86
N ASP A 561 -20.92 -15.94 1.13
CA ASP A 561 -20.93 -17.39 1.51
C ASP A 561 -19.56 -18.04 1.30
N PRO A 562 -19.24 -19.18 1.97
CA PRO A 562 -17.89 -19.33 2.45
C PRO A 562 -17.19 -20.68 2.16
N THR A 563 -15.97 -20.72 1.57
CA THR A 563 -15.23 -21.97 1.30
C THR A 563 -13.66 -22.07 1.76
N THR A 564 -13.08 -23.22 2.23
CA THR A 564 -11.79 -23.68 2.89
C THR A 564 -10.45 -23.85 2.08
N HIS A 565 -9.35 -23.81 2.86
CA HIS A 565 -8.02 -24.51 2.83
C HIS A 565 -7.01 -24.24 1.70
N ILE A 566 -7.41 -23.89 0.49
CA ILE A 566 -6.44 -23.83 -0.62
C ILE A 566 -5.79 -22.45 -0.58
N ASP A 567 -4.55 -22.29 -0.11
CA ASP A 567 -3.98 -20.96 0.17
C ASP A 567 -2.46 -20.90 0.27
N ASN A 568 -1.75 -21.81 -0.43
CA ASN A 568 -0.29 -21.95 -0.33
C ASN A 568 0.40 -21.68 -1.70
N GLU A 569 1.73 -21.53 -1.76
CA GLU A 569 2.46 -21.38 -3.04
C GLU A 569 2.16 -22.57 -3.97
N TYR A 570 1.83 -23.71 -3.35
CA TYR A 570 1.29 -24.92 -3.97
C TYR A 570 -0.22 -24.87 -4.24
N SER A 571 -0.85 -23.69 -4.34
CA SER A 571 -2.31 -23.54 -4.58
C SER A 571 -2.77 -24.13 -5.91
N ARG A 572 -1.85 -24.25 -6.87
CA ARG A 572 -2.09 -24.92 -8.16
C ARG A 572 -1.88 -26.44 -8.10
N ALA A 573 -1.43 -26.97 -6.97
CA ALA A 573 -1.17 -28.39 -6.83
C ALA A 573 -2.47 -29.20 -6.87
N GLY A 574 -2.49 -30.21 -7.74
CA GLY A 574 -3.69 -31.00 -8.05
C GLY A 574 -4.48 -30.52 -9.28
N VAL A 575 -4.19 -29.33 -9.82
CA VAL A 575 -4.73 -28.88 -11.13
C VAL A 575 -3.80 -29.28 -12.27
N LEU A 576 -2.48 -29.19 -12.04
CA LEU A 576 -1.45 -29.60 -12.99
C LEU A 576 -0.49 -30.58 -12.30
N ASP A 577 -0.03 -31.57 -13.06
CA ASP A 577 1.00 -32.50 -12.60
C ASP A 577 2.35 -31.75 -12.46
N PRO A 578 3.12 -32.01 -11.38
CA PRO A 578 4.41 -31.36 -11.18
C PRO A 578 5.41 -31.77 -12.26
N LYS A 579 6.16 -30.79 -12.76
CA LYS A 579 7.22 -30.97 -13.76
C LYS A 579 8.55 -30.70 -13.07
N ILE A 580 9.28 -31.76 -12.75
CA ILE A 580 10.44 -31.67 -11.87
C ILE A 580 11.74 -31.79 -12.66
N VAL A 581 12.72 -30.95 -12.38
CA VAL A 581 14.07 -31.08 -12.90
C VAL A 581 15.00 -31.56 -11.80
N VAL A 582 15.71 -32.66 -12.03
CA VAL A 582 16.74 -33.18 -11.12
C VAL A 582 18.12 -32.88 -11.71
N THR A 583 18.96 -32.18 -10.95
CA THR A 583 20.35 -31.86 -11.32
C THR A 583 21.30 -32.17 -10.17
N THR A 584 22.58 -32.23 -10.47
CA THR A 584 23.66 -32.43 -9.49
C THR A 584 24.42 -31.13 -9.21
N SER A 585 25.42 -31.22 -8.34
CA SER A 585 26.55 -30.29 -8.25
C SER A 585 27.31 -30.17 -9.58
N ARG A 586 28.19 -29.16 -9.68
CA ARG A 586 28.88 -28.76 -10.92
C ARG A 586 29.73 -29.88 -11.54
N ASP A 587 30.45 -30.63 -10.71
CA ASP A 587 31.28 -31.75 -11.13
C ASP A 587 30.91 -33.00 -10.30
N PRO A 588 29.93 -33.80 -10.74
CA PRO A 588 29.41 -34.93 -9.98
C PRO A 588 30.23 -36.20 -10.20
N SER A 589 30.41 -36.98 -9.14
CA SER A 589 30.94 -38.34 -9.19
C SER A 589 29.96 -39.29 -9.89
N SER A 590 30.47 -40.46 -10.28
CA SER A 590 29.66 -41.53 -10.85
C SER A 590 28.55 -42.00 -9.89
N LYS A 591 28.81 -42.01 -8.57
CA LYS A 591 27.81 -42.38 -7.56
C LYS A 591 26.71 -41.34 -7.43
N LEU A 592 27.03 -40.05 -7.45
CA LEU A 592 26.01 -38.99 -7.44
C LEU A 592 25.16 -39.00 -8.71
N LEU A 593 25.75 -39.31 -9.88
CA LEU A 593 25.01 -39.48 -11.12
C LEU A 593 24.04 -40.68 -11.08
N GLN A 594 24.43 -41.77 -10.41
CA GLN A 594 23.54 -42.91 -10.14
C GLN A 594 22.42 -42.52 -9.18
N PHE A 595 22.73 -41.81 -8.09
CA PHE A 595 21.72 -41.32 -7.16
C PHE A 595 20.73 -40.35 -7.82
N ALA A 596 21.21 -39.42 -8.66
CA ALA A 596 20.35 -38.53 -9.43
C ALA A 596 19.41 -39.30 -10.38
N LYS A 597 19.86 -40.43 -10.93
CA LYS A 597 19.00 -41.32 -11.73
C LYS A 597 17.94 -42.03 -10.87
N GLU A 598 18.29 -42.43 -9.65
CA GLU A 598 17.35 -43.01 -8.69
C GLU A 598 16.31 -41.98 -8.24
N MET A 599 16.71 -40.75 -7.93
CA MET A 599 15.77 -39.67 -7.57
C MET A 599 14.83 -39.31 -8.73
N ARG A 600 15.31 -39.38 -9.97
CA ARG A 600 14.42 -39.27 -11.16
C ARG A 600 13.39 -40.39 -11.23
N LEU A 601 13.73 -41.60 -10.79
CA LEU A 601 12.77 -42.72 -10.72
C LEU A 601 11.82 -42.60 -9.53
N VAL A 602 12.24 -41.93 -8.46
CA VAL A 602 11.39 -41.62 -7.30
C VAL A 602 10.30 -40.65 -7.71
N PHE A 603 10.63 -39.50 -8.31
CA PHE A 603 9.65 -38.50 -8.72
C PHE A 603 9.07 -38.78 -10.11
N PRO A 604 7.76 -39.08 -10.23
CA PRO A 604 7.10 -39.17 -11.54
C PRO A 604 7.21 -37.85 -12.30
N ASN A 605 7.19 -37.89 -13.63
CA ASN A 605 7.28 -36.69 -14.49
C ASN A 605 8.55 -35.82 -14.29
N SER A 606 9.62 -36.43 -13.78
CA SER A 606 10.89 -35.74 -13.57
C SER A 606 11.90 -35.97 -14.70
N HIS A 607 12.64 -34.92 -15.04
CA HIS A 607 13.71 -34.93 -16.04
C HIS A 607 15.06 -34.69 -15.38
N ARG A 608 16.04 -35.54 -15.67
CA ARG A 608 17.42 -35.34 -15.22
C ARG A 608 18.15 -34.46 -16.22
N ILE A 609 18.76 -33.37 -15.75
CA ILE A 609 19.63 -32.50 -16.55
C ILE A 609 21.06 -32.60 -16.00
N ASN A 610 22.03 -32.68 -16.91
CA ASN A 610 23.44 -32.65 -16.52
C ASN A 610 23.86 -31.21 -16.22
N ARG A 611 24.43 -30.96 -15.05
CA ARG A 611 24.74 -29.61 -14.57
C ARG A 611 25.79 -28.88 -15.41
N GLY A 612 26.90 -29.55 -15.72
CA GLY A 612 28.00 -29.00 -16.52
C GLY A 612 28.45 -27.61 -16.04
N ASN A 613 28.53 -26.66 -16.98
CA ASN A 613 28.95 -25.27 -16.72
C ASN A 613 27.79 -24.30 -16.44
N TYR A 614 26.55 -24.76 -16.35
CA TYR A 614 25.41 -23.87 -16.12
C TYR A 614 25.53 -23.15 -14.78
N VAL A 615 25.38 -21.83 -14.80
CA VAL A 615 25.28 -21.00 -13.60
C VAL A 615 23.90 -21.21 -12.95
N VAL A 616 23.79 -21.11 -11.62
CA VAL A 616 22.51 -21.35 -10.90
C VAL A 616 21.42 -20.42 -11.41
N LYS A 617 21.77 -19.15 -11.68
CA LYS A 617 20.86 -18.16 -12.24
C LYS A 617 20.33 -18.54 -13.61
N GLU A 618 21.19 -18.97 -14.53
CA GLU A 618 20.79 -19.44 -15.86
C GLU A 618 19.89 -20.67 -15.79
N LEU A 619 20.19 -21.62 -14.89
CA LEU A 619 19.35 -22.79 -14.69
C LEU A 619 17.97 -22.39 -14.15
N ALA A 620 17.90 -21.46 -13.21
CA ALA A 620 16.64 -20.95 -12.67
C ALA A 620 15.82 -20.22 -13.74
N GLU A 621 16.46 -19.39 -14.58
CA GLU A 621 15.81 -18.72 -15.71
C GLU A 621 15.29 -19.74 -16.74
N ALA A 622 16.06 -20.77 -17.06
CA ALA A 622 15.63 -21.86 -17.94
C ALA A 622 14.46 -22.67 -17.36
N CYS A 623 14.46 -22.93 -16.05
CA CYS A 623 13.34 -23.57 -15.36
C CYS A 623 12.06 -22.72 -15.44
N ARG A 624 12.14 -21.41 -15.22
CA ARG A 624 10.99 -20.49 -15.36
C ARG A 624 10.49 -20.40 -16.79
N ALA A 625 11.38 -20.37 -17.79
CA ALA A 625 10.99 -20.31 -19.19
C ALA A 625 10.31 -21.60 -19.71
N ASN A 626 10.54 -22.74 -19.04
CA ASN A 626 9.98 -24.05 -19.42
C ASN A 626 8.85 -24.53 -18.49
N ASP A 627 8.32 -23.63 -17.65
CA ASP A 627 7.26 -23.90 -16.68
C ASP A 627 7.56 -25.14 -15.81
N VAL A 628 8.82 -25.28 -15.36
CA VAL A 628 9.22 -26.30 -14.39
C VAL A 628 8.66 -25.92 -13.03
N THR A 629 8.03 -26.87 -12.33
CA THR A 629 7.44 -26.62 -11.00
C THR A 629 8.50 -26.66 -9.91
N ASP A 630 9.44 -27.62 -9.98
CA ASP A 630 10.43 -27.82 -8.93
C ASP A 630 11.79 -28.19 -9.49
N LEU A 631 12.83 -27.61 -8.89
CA LEU A 631 14.23 -27.95 -9.15
C LEU A 631 14.80 -28.66 -7.93
N VAL A 632 15.27 -29.89 -8.13
CA VAL A 632 15.95 -30.69 -7.12
C VAL A 632 17.44 -30.71 -7.44
N ILE A 633 18.26 -30.18 -6.54
CA ILE A 633 19.73 -30.16 -6.65
C ILE A 633 20.32 -31.12 -5.62
N LEU A 634 21.13 -32.06 -6.09
CA LEU A 634 21.81 -33.04 -5.25
C LEU A 634 23.29 -32.70 -5.12
N HIS A 635 23.78 -32.71 -3.89
CA HIS A 635 25.18 -32.54 -3.54
C HIS A 635 25.76 -33.85 -3.00
N GLU A 636 27.09 -33.93 -2.99
CA GLU A 636 27.81 -35.04 -2.40
C GLU A 636 29.06 -34.58 -1.68
N HIS A 637 29.50 -35.42 -0.75
CA HIS A 637 30.83 -35.40 -0.19
C HIS A 637 31.55 -36.71 -0.57
N ARG A 638 32.63 -36.63 -1.35
CA ARG A 638 33.50 -37.78 -1.71
C ARG A 638 32.75 -39.01 -2.24
N GLY A 639 31.75 -38.82 -3.10
CA GLY A 639 30.99 -39.93 -3.70
C GLY A 639 29.75 -40.36 -2.91
N THR A 640 29.53 -39.85 -1.70
CA THR A 640 28.32 -40.11 -0.92
C THR A 640 27.41 -38.87 -0.95
N PRO A 641 26.15 -38.99 -1.40
CA PRO A 641 25.20 -37.88 -1.37
C PRO A 641 24.98 -37.36 0.05
N ASP A 642 25.10 -36.05 0.25
CA ASP A 642 25.11 -35.42 1.57
C ASP A 642 24.08 -34.30 1.73
N ALA A 643 23.57 -33.75 0.64
CA ALA A 643 22.50 -32.75 0.68
C ALA A 643 21.58 -32.82 -0.54
N MET A 644 20.32 -32.50 -0.27
CA MET A 644 19.27 -32.35 -1.28
C MET A 644 18.61 -30.99 -1.07
N ILE A 645 18.50 -30.23 -2.15
CA ILE A 645 17.89 -28.91 -2.14
C ILE A 645 16.67 -28.98 -3.07
N VAL A 646 15.51 -28.61 -2.55
CA VAL A 646 14.26 -28.57 -3.31
C VAL A 646 13.83 -27.12 -3.42
N SER A 647 13.76 -26.58 -4.64
CA SER A 647 13.38 -25.20 -4.92
C SER A 647 12.13 -25.19 -5.79
N HIS A 648 11.04 -24.62 -5.27
CA HIS A 648 9.77 -24.51 -5.97
C HIS A 648 9.73 -23.24 -6.83
N PHE A 649 9.34 -23.36 -8.10
CA PHE A 649 9.23 -22.28 -9.08
C PHE A 649 7.76 -21.91 -9.32
N PRO A 650 7.44 -20.67 -9.71
CA PRO A 650 8.35 -19.61 -10.18
C PRO A 650 9.02 -18.77 -9.07
N HIS A 651 8.41 -18.69 -7.89
CA HIS A 651 8.85 -17.88 -6.74
C HIS A 651 8.60 -18.59 -5.40
N GLY A 652 8.59 -19.93 -5.39
CA GLY A 652 8.29 -20.73 -4.21
C GLY A 652 9.49 -20.89 -3.26
N PRO A 653 9.28 -21.60 -2.14
CA PRO A 653 10.33 -21.78 -1.15
C PRO A 653 11.43 -22.71 -1.64
N THR A 654 12.62 -22.51 -1.10
CA THR A 654 13.74 -23.45 -1.21
C THR A 654 14.00 -24.10 0.14
N VAL A 655 13.86 -25.42 0.20
CA VAL A 655 14.14 -26.21 1.40
C VAL A 655 15.45 -26.95 1.21
N PHE A 656 16.34 -26.79 2.19
CA PHE A 656 17.63 -27.44 2.20
C PHE A 656 17.62 -28.59 3.21
N PHE A 657 17.97 -29.77 2.73
CA PHE A 657 18.08 -30.98 3.53
C PHE A 657 19.51 -31.49 3.53
N THR A 658 20.01 -31.89 4.70
CA THR A 658 21.17 -32.78 4.78
C THR A 658 20.71 -34.23 4.69
N LEU A 659 21.40 -35.04 3.92
CA LEU A 659 21.16 -36.46 3.77
C LEU A 659 22.11 -37.25 4.66
N HIS A 660 21.56 -38.25 5.33
CA HIS A 660 22.26 -39.20 6.18
C HIS A 660 21.85 -40.62 5.79
N ASN A 661 22.71 -41.59 6.08
CA ASN A 661 22.42 -43.01 5.90
C ASN A 661 21.88 -43.34 4.49
N VAL A 662 22.52 -42.77 3.45
CA VAL A 662 22.11 -42.96 2.06
C VAL A 662 22.59 -44.32 1.56
N ASN A 663 21.65 -45.21 1.27
CA ASN A 663 21.90 -46.46 0.57
C ASN A 663 21.27 -46.39 -0.81
N LEU A 664 22.13 -46.49 -1.84
CA LEU A 664 21.72 -46.47 -3.23
C LEU A 664 21.07 -47.81 -3.61
N ARG A 665 20.04 -47.75 -4.46
CA ARG A 665 19.46 -48.95 -5.07
C ARG A 665 20.49 -49.72 -5.89
N HIS A 666 21.37 -49.03 -6.63
CA HIS A 666 22.38 -49.67 -7.48
C HIS A 666 23.44 -50.47 -6.70
N ASP A 667 23.60 -50.19 -5.40
CA ASP A 667 24.53 -50.93 -4.53
C ASP A 667 23.97 -52.28 -4.07
N ILE A 668 22.67 -52.54 -4.26
CA ILE A 668 22.02 -53.79 -3.88
C ILE A 668 21.96 -54.74 -5.08
N ASP A 669 22.74 -55.83 -5.03
CA ASP A 669 22.90 -56.78 -6.14
C ASP A 669 21.57 -57.38 -6.62
N SER A 670 20.65 -57.68 -5.71
CA SER A 670 19.31 -58.22 -6.00
C SER A 670 18.47 -57.34 -6.93
N TYR A 671 18.82 -56.06 -7.05
CA TYR A 671 18.03 -55.04 -7.70
C TYR A 671 18.65 -54.50 -9.00
N LYS A 672 19.86 -54.94 -9.35
CA LYS A 672 20.56 -54.51 -10.59
C LYS A 672 19.81 -54.88 -11.87
N SER A 673 19.02 -55.96 -11.86
CA SER A 673 18.25 -56.45 -13.01
C SER A 673 16.76 -56.09 -13.00
N SER A 674 16.25 -55.44 -11.94
CA SER A 674 14.82 -55.12 -11.81
C SER A 674 14.51 -53.65 -12.07
N THR A 675 13.47 -53.40 -12.86
CA THR A 675 12.96 -52.06 -13.16
C THR A 675 12.02 -51.57 -12.04
N VAL A 676 12.03 -50.27 -11.79
CA VAL A 676 11.14 -49.63 -10.80
C VAL A 676 9.83 -49.23 -11.48
N SER A 677 8.69 -49.44 -10.82
CA SER A 677 7.40 -48.95 -11.30
C SER A 677 7.35 -47.42 -11.25
N GLU A 678 7.01 -46.78 -12.37
CA GLU A 678 6.82 -45.32 -12.47
C GLU A 678 5.36 -44.90 -12.22
N GLN A 679 4.51 -45.82 -11.74
CA GLN A 679 3.15 -45.47 -11.31
C GLN A 679 3.17 -44.37 -10.24
N TYR A 680 2.13 -43.54 -10.21
CA TYR A 680 1.96 -42.48 -9.22
C TYR A 680 1.82 -43.10 -7.81
N PRO A 681 2.72 -42.77 -6.86
CA PRO A 681 2.75 -43.42 -5.56
C PRO A 681 1.71 -42.85 -4.59
N HIS A 682 1.19 -43.69 -3.70
CA HIS A 682 0.58 -43.22 -2.46
C HIS A 682 1.65 -42.67 -1.51
N LEU A 683 1.35 -41.58 -0.82
CA LEU A 683 2.26 -40.95 0.12
C LEU A 683 1.75 -41.14 1.55
N VAL A 684 2.66 -41.50 2.45
CA VAL A 684 2.42 -41.63 3.89
C VAL A 684 3.32 -40.63 4.60
N PHE A 685 2.72 -39.74 5.39
CA PHE A 685 3.42 -38.77 6.22
C PHE A 685 3.09 -39.03 7.69
N GLU A 686 4.10 -39.38 8.48
CA GLU A 686 3.94 -39.67 9.91
C GLU A 686 4.66 -38.61 10.75
N ASN A 687 4.03 -38.19 11.86
CA ASN A 687 4.60 -37.27 12.85
C ASN A 687 4.99 -35.86 12.35
N PHE A 688 4.29 -35.34 11.34
CA PHE A 688 4.36 -33.93 10.91
C PHE A 688 3.21 -33.11 11.52
N SER A 689 3.25 -32.89 12.82
CA SER A 689 2.15 -32.25 13.57
C SER A 689 2.39 -30.79 13.92
N SER A 690 3.64 -30.29 13.83
CA SER A 690 3.91 -28.88 14.01
C SER A 690 3.59 -28.09 12.74
N GLN A 691 3.41 -26.77 12.85
CA GLN A 691 3.19 -25.91 11.68
C GLN A 691 4.36 -25.98 10.69
N LEU A 692 5.60 -26.10 11.17
CA LEU A 692 6.77 -26.32 10.33
C LEU A 692 6.75 -27.73 9.71
N GLY A 693 6.31 -28.74 10.47
CA GLY A 693 6.11 -30.09 9.97
C GLY A 693 5.12 -30.12 8.82
N GLU A 694 3.98 -29.45 8.94
CA GLU A 694 3.00 -29.34 7.86
C GLU A 694 3.57 -28.61 6.64
N ARG A 695 4.38 -27.56 6.85
CA ARG A 695 5.07 -26.84 5.76
C ARG A 695 6.00 -27.75 4.97
N ILE A 696 6.81 -28.57 5.65
CA ILE A 696 7.74 -29.51 5.00
C ILE A 696 6.97 -30.67 4.36
N ARG A 697 5.91 -31.16 5.01
CA ARG A 697 5.00 -32.15 4.44
C ARG A 697 4.44 -31.66 3.11
N ASP A 698 3.99 -30.42 3.04
CA ASP A 698 3.44 -29.84 1.82
C ASP A 698 4.50 -29.76 0.71
N VAL A 699 5.70 -29.24 1.01
CA VAL A 699 6.81 -29.20 0.05
C VAL A 699 7.11 -30.58 -0.53
N LEU A 700 7.18 -31.60 0.32
CA LEU A 700 7.47 -32.97 -0.12
C LEU A 700 6.29 -33.64 -0.84
N LYS A 701 5.05 -33.33 -0.43
CA LYS A 701 3.83 -33.89 -1.00
C LYS A 701 3.62 -33.43 -2.43
N TYR A 702 3.85 -32.14 -2.70
CA TYR A 702 3.56 -31.53 -3.99
C TYR A 702 4.62 -31.79 -5.06
N LEU A 703 5.71 -32.50 -4.71
CA LEU A 703 6.61 -33.13 -5.69
C LEU A 703 6.00 -34.36 -6.38
N PHE A 704 4.81 -34.80 -5.96
CA PHE A 704 4.17 -35.97 -6.53
C PHE A 704 2.79 -35.65 -7.11
N PRO A 705 2.45 -36.24 -8.26
CA PRO A 705 1.09 -36.18 -8.81
C PRO A 705 0.11 -37.00 -7.97
N VAL A 706 -1.19 -36.73 -8.15
CA VAL A 706 -2.25 -37.41 -7.41
C VAL A 706 -2.38 -38.88 -7.87
N PRO A 707 -2.23 -39.88 -6.97
CA PRO A 707 -2.28 -41.29 -7.34
C PRO A 707 -3.71 -41.78 -7.55
N LYS A 708 -3.85 -42.84 -8.36
CA LYS A 708 -5.10 -43.63 -8.44
C LYS A 708 -5.24 -44.52 -7.21
N GLU A 709 -6.48 -44.82 -6.80
CA GLU A 709 -6.77 -45.69 -5.64
C GLU A 709 -6.20 -47.11 -5.75
N GLU A 710 -6.01 -47.59 -6.97
CA GLU A 710 -5.45 -48.92 -7.27
C GLU A 710 -3.92 -48.97 -7.34
N SER A 711 -3.23 -47.86 -7.06
CA SER A 711 -1.77 -47.82 -7.10
C SER A 711 -1.16 -48.71 -6.03
N LYS A 712 -0.20 -49.56 -6.43
CA LYS A 712 0.50 -50.50 -5.52
C LYS A 712 1.79 -49.92 -4.95
N ARG A 713 2.17 -48.72 -5.38
CA ARG A 713 3.41 -48.05 -4.99
C ARG A 713 3.14 -47.12 -3.82
N VAL A 714 3.96 -47.19 -2.77
CA VAL A 714 3.83 -46.34 -1.59
C VAL A 714 5.19 -45.78 -1.16
N MET A 715 5.21 -44.50 -0.84
CA MET A 715 6.37 -43.81 -0.30
C MET A 715 6.05 -43.27 1.07
N THR A 716 6.93 -43.56 2.01
CA THR A 716 6.75 -43.19 3.41
C THR A 716 7.79 -42.15 3.80
N PHE A 717 7.32 -41.04 4.35
CA PHE A 717 8.09 -40.03 5.04
C PHE A 717 7.70 -40.11 6.51
N SER A 718 8.55 -40.73 7.33
CA SER A 718 8.31 -40.86 8.77
C SER A 718 9.30 -39.99 9.53
N ASN A 719 8.78 -39.12 10.39
CA ASN A 719 9.60 -38.20 11.17
C ASN A 719 9.89 -38.76 12.57
N GLU A 720 11.18 -38.93 12.89
CA GLU A 720 11.71 -39.32 14.19
C GLU A 720 12.81 -38.34 14.61
N GLU A 721 12.62 -37.62 15.73
CA GLU A 721 13.60 -36.64 16.24
C GLU A 721 14.12 -35.60 15.20
N ASP A 722 13.21 -35.09 14.36
CA ASP A 722 13.50 -34.18 13.23
C ASP A 722 14.33 -34.79 12.09
N PHE A 723 14.56 -36.10 12.11
CA PHE A 723 15.06 -36.86 10.97
C PHE A 723 13.88 -37.47 10.21
N ILE A 724 13.75 -37.10 8.95
CA ILE A 724 12.71 -37.62 8.07
C ILE A 724 13.28 -38.84 7.36
N SER A 725 12.85 -40.02 7.78
CA SER A 725 13.16 -41.29 7.13
C SER A 725 12.33 -41.45 5.87
N PHE A 726 13.00 -41.53 4.72
CA PHE A 726 12.36 -41.84 3.44
C PHE A 726 12.51 -43.33 3.12
N ARG A 727 11.40 -43.98 2.78
CA ARG A 727 11.37 -45.37 2.30
C ARG A 727 10.41 -45.51 1.13
N HIS A 728 10.77 -46.35 0.16
CA HIS A 728 9.98 -46.58 -1.04
C HIS A 728 9.64 -48.06 -1.20
N HIS A 729 8.36 -48.37 -1.04
CA HIS A 729 7.83 -49.72 -1.06
C HIS A 729 6.82 -49.94 -2.20
N VAL A 730 6.66 -51.20 -2.58
CA VAL A 730 5.52 -51.70 -3.34
C VAL A 730 4.81 -52.71 -2.46
N PHE A 731 3.48 -52.63 -2.40
CA PHE A 731 2.69 -53.51 -1.56
C PHE A 731 1.82 -54.46 -2.39
N MET A 732 1.60 -55.66 -1.87
CA MET A 732 0.61 -56.60 -2.37
C MET A 732 -0.32 -57.02 -1.23
N LYS A 733 -1.63 -56.91 -1.47
CA LYS A 733 -2.65 -57.35 -0.52
C LYS A 733 -2.86 -58.86 -0.68
N ILE A 734 -2.63 -59.62 0.37
CA ILE A 734 -2.91 -61.06 0.44
C ILE A 734 -4.19 -61.21 1.29
N PRO A 735 -5.32 -61.66 0.72
CA PRO A 735 -6.54 -61.94 1.48
C PRO A 735 -6.25 -62.93 2.64
N PRO A 736 -6.89 -62.81 3.83
CA PRO A 736 -8.09 -62.01 4.11
C PRO A 736 -7.83 -60.60 4.68
N ARG A 737 -6.60 -60.25 5.10
CA ARG A 737 -6.29 -58.92 5.70
C ARG A 737 -4.79 -58.59 5.82
N GLN A 738 -3.90 -59.35 5.17
CA GLN A 738 -2.44 -59.13 5.26
C GLN A 738 -1.92 -58.31 4.08
N VAL A 739 -0.93 -57.44 4.34
CA VAL A 739 -0.24 -56.66 3.30
C VAL A 739 1.24 -57.00 3.36
N GLN A 740 1.78 -57.47 2.24
CA GLN A 740 3.22 -57.72 2.10
C GLN A 740 3.88 -56.52 1.42
N LEU A 741 4.94 -55.98 2.02
CA LEU A 741 5.72 -54.86 1.51
C LEU A 741 7.06 -55.36 0.96
N ALA A 742 7.43 -54.90 -0.22
CA ALA A 742 8.74 -55.09 -0.81
C ALA A 742 9.38 -53.73 -1.04
N GLU A 743 10.63 -53.55 -0.62
CA GLU A 743 11.34 -52.28 -0.75
C GLU A 743 12.08 -52.20 -2.08
N VAL A 744 11.97 -51.06 -2.77
CA VAL A 744 12.41 -50.94 -4.17
C VAL A 744 13.31 -49.71 -4.39
N GLY A 745 13.14 -48.61 -3.66
CA GLY A 745 13.92 -47.39 -3.88
C GLY A 745 15.17 -47.23 -3.00
N PRO A 746 15.87 -46.09 -3.12
CA PRO A 746 16.92 -45.73 -2.18
C PRO A 746 16.37 -45.56 -0.76
N ARG A 747 17.25 -45.73 0.22
CA ARG A 747 17.00 -45.39 1.61
C ARG A 747 17.85 -44.19 1.97
N PHE A 748 17.25 -43.25 2.67
CA PHE A 748 18.01 -42.18 3.31
C PHE A 748 17.18 -41.57 4.42
N GLU A 749 17.88 -40.92 5.32
CA GLU A 749 17.32 -39.98 6.28
C GLU A 749 17.67 -38.59 5.82
N MET A 750 16.71 -37.68 5.88
CA MET A 750 16.95 -36.29 5.55
C MET A 750 16.57 -35.40 6.72
N LYS A 751 17.43 -34.44 7.02
CA LYS A 751 17.20 -33.45 8.06
C LYS A 751 17.13 -32.06 7.42
N PRO A 752 15.99 -31.36 7.51
CA PRO A 752 15.91 -29.99 7.04
C PRO A 752 16.80 -29.11 7.94
N TYR A 753 17.57 -28.22 7.33
CA TYR A 753 18.38 -27.26 8.09
C TYR A 753 18.05 -25.79 7.76
N GLU A 754 17.41 -25.54 6.62
CA GLU A 754 17.05 -24.18 6.20
C GLU A 754 15.84 -24.21 5.26
N ILE A 755 14.93 -23.24 5.45
CA ILE A 755 13.83 -22.91 4.54
C ILE A 755 13.97 -21.44 4.17
N ARG A 756 14.05 -21.15 2.87
CA ARG A 756 14.08 -19.79 2.31
C ARG A 756 12.82 -19.50 1.52
N GLN A 757 12.29 -18.29 1.65
CA GLN A 757 11.12 -17.80 0.91
C GLN A 757 11.53 -17.20 -0.44
N GLY A 758 12.24 -17.99 -1.23
CA GLY A 758 12.71 -17.62 -2.56
C GLY A 758 13.36 -18.80 -3.25
N THR A 759 13.48 -18.70 -4.57
CA THR A 759 14.12 -19.70 -5.43
C THR A 759 15.65 -19.72 -5.22
N ILE A 760 16.30 -20.80 -5.64
CA ILE A 760 17.71 -21.09 -5.31
C ILE A 760 18.72 -19.98 -5.65
N GLU A 761 18.44 -19.14 -6.64
CA GLU A 761 19.29 -18.02 -7.04
C GLU A 761 19.17 -16.78 -6.13
N GLN A 762 18.07 -16.65 -5.38
CA GLN A 762 17.81 -15.53 -4.48
C GLN A 762 18.44 -15.79 -3.11
N VAL A 763 19.76 -15.61 -3.03
CA VAL A 763 20.51 -15.85 -1.79
C VAL A 763 20.09 -14.87 -0.67
N GLU A 764 19.61 -13.69 -1.03
CA GLU A 764 19.15 -12.62 -0.11
C GLU A 764 17.69 -12.80 0.34
N ALA A 765 16.98 -13.82 -0.15
CA ALA A 765 15.61 -14.09 0.25
C ALA A 765 15.50 -14.39 1.75
N GLU A 766 14.36 -14.02 2.32
CA GLU A 766 14.11 -14.20 3.75
C GLU A 766 14.14 -15.67 4.16
N ARG A 767 14.83 -15.96 5.27
CA ARG A 767 14.92 -17.30 5.85
C ARG A 767 13.71 -17.52 6.75
N GLU A 768 12.74 -18.30 6.29
CA GLU A 768 11.55 -18.69 7.05
C GLU A 768 11.94 -19.48 8.31
N TRP A 769 12.91 -20.39 8.16
CA TRP A 769 13.41 -21.19 9.26
C TRP A 769 14.86 -21.61 9.03
N VAL A 770 15.65 -21.63 10.10
CA VAL A 770 17.03 -22.14 10.10
C VAL A 770 17.25 -22.97 11.35
N LEU A 771 17.93 -24.11 11.20
CA LEU A 771 18.31 -24.98 12.30
C LEU A 771 19.41 -24.32 13.16
N ALA A 772 19.03 -23.89 14.36
CA ALA A 772 19.92 -23.21 15.29
C ALA A 772 20.81 -24.20 16.08
N HIS A 773 21.94 -24.63 15.49
CA HIS A 773 22.87 -25.61 16.09
C HIS A 773 23.47 -25.18 17.44
N TYR A 774 23.79 -23.89 17.61
CA TYR A 774 24.58 -23.39 18.74
C TYR A 774 23.75 -22.76 19.87
N SER A 775 22.45 -23.09 19.94
CA SER A 775 21.59 -22.60 21.02
C SER A 775 21.56 -23.57 22.22
N ARG A 776 21.46 -23.02 23.45
CA ARG A 776 21.48 -23.82 24.70
C ARG A 776 20.41 -24.93 24.75
N THR A 777 19.29 -24.73 24.06
CA THR A 777 18.16 -25.66 24.00
C THR A 777 18.02 -26.40 22.68
N ALA A 778 18.98 -26.26 21.75
CA ALA A 778 18.92 -26.85 20.41
C ALA A 778 18.62 -28.35 20.44
N LYS A 779 19.32 -29.11 21.29
CA LYS A 779 19.18 -30.57 21.41
C LYS A 779 17.91 -31.04 22.12
N LYS A 780 17.11 -30.12 22.68
CA LYS A 780 15.91 -30.45 23.48
C LYS A 780 14.60 -30.18 22.75
N ARG A 781 14.63 -29.53 21.58
CA ARG A 781 13.45 -29.13 20.83
C ARG A 781 13.31 -30.05 19.62
N SER A 782 12.16 -30.73 19.52
CA SER A 782 11.70 -31.30 18.26
C SER A 782 10.91 -30.22 17.53
N VAL A 783 11.25 -29.97 16.27
CA VAL A 783 10.72 -28.84 15.49
C VAL A 783 9.63 -29.29 14.52
N LEU A 784 9.70 -30.53 14.01
CA LEU A 784 8.76 -31.08 13.03
C LEU A 784 7.54 -31.76 13.68
N SER A 785 7.71 -32.27 14.89
CA SER A 785 6.59 -32.79 15.70
C SER A 785 6.10 -31.72 16.69
N GLY A 786 4.79 -31.51 16.76
CA GLY A 786 4.17 -30.69 17.80
C GLY A 786 4.42 -31.24 19.22
N PRO A 787 4.17 -30.44 20.28
CA PRO A 787 4.32 -30.92 21.65
C PRO A 787 3.47 -32.18 21.82
N SER A 788 4.13 -33.30 22.14
CA SER A 788 3.44 -34.55 22.44
C SER A 788 2.36 -34.25 23.48
N PRO A 789 1.09 -34.64 23.29
CA PRO A 789 0.16 -34.63 24.40
C PRO A 789 0.85 -35.40 25.51
N ARG A 790 1.02 -34.77 26.69
CA ARG A 790 1.50 -35.46 27.88
C ARG A 790 0.71 -36.77 27.94
N PRO A 791 1.35 -37.93 28.11
CA PRO A 791 0.60 -39.17 28.21
C PRO A 791 -0.45 -38.92 29.30
N ALA A 792 -1.72 -39.03 28.91
CA ALA A 792 -2.81 -38.91 29.84
C ALA A 792 -2.44 -39.81 31.01
N ALA A 793 -2.34 -39.23 32.21
CA ALA A 793 -2.10 -40.01 33.39
C ALA A 793 -3.10 -41.16 33.33
N THR A 794 -2.59 -42.38 33.14
CA THR A 794 -3.40 -43.58 33.19
C THR A 794 -4.09 -43.53 34.54
N ALA A 795 -5.38 -43.21 34.52
CA ALA A 795 -6.25 -43.45 35.65
C ALA A 795 -6.07 -44.92 35.95
N SER A 796 -5.46 -45.19 37.11
CA SER A 796 -5.30 -46.50 37.68
C SER A 796 -6.70 -47.12 37.82
N GLU A 797 -7.10 -47.92 36.85
CA GLU A 797 -7.96 -49.07 37.08
C GLU A 797 -7.12 -50.09 37.84
N ASP A 798 -7.08 -49.96 39.16
CA ASP A 798 -6.67 -51.05 40.04
C ASP A 798 -7.33 -50.82 41.40
N ASP A 799 -8.60 -51.24 41.49
CA ASP A 799 -9.26 -51.50 42.76
C ASP A 799 -10.03 -52.82 42.67
N SER A 800 -9.26 -53.92 42.53
CA SER A 800 -9.70 -55.27 42.90
C SER A 800 -8.54 -56.24 43.07
N ASN A 801 -7.73 -56.11 44.12
CA ASN A 801 -7.42 -57.26 44.99
C ASN A 801 -6.49 -56.92 46.17
N SER A 802 -6.93 -57.37 47.33
CA SER A 802 -6.19 -57.53 48.59
C SER A 802 -4.86 -58.29 48.44
N ASN A 803 -3.76 -57.79 49.01
CA ASN A 803 -3.16 -58.31 50.26
C ASN A 803 -1.81 -57.63 50.61
N PRO A 804 -1.45 -57.54 51.91
CA PRO A 804 -0.35 -56.73 52.42
C PRO A 804 0.94 -57.54 52.60
N LYS A 805 2.12 -56.91 52.48
CA LYS A 805 3.27 -57.01 53.41
C LYS A 805 4.61 -56.53 52.82
N LYS A 806 5.39 -55.94 53.75
CA LYS A 806 6.87 -55.75 53.81
C LYS A 806 7.40 -54.52 53.05
N LYS A 807 7.74 -53.44 53.75
CA LYS A 807 8.90 -53.20 54.65
C LYS A 807 10.24 -53.08 53.93
N ARG A 808 10.95 -52.02 54.36
CA ARG A 808 12.40 -51.75 54.38
C ARG A 808 13.00 -51.19 53.10
N ALA A 809 14.01 -50.32 53.14
CA ALA A 809 14.60 -49.40 54.13
C ALA A 809 15.92 -48.96 53.53
N LYS A 810 16.26 -47.67 53.67
CA LYS A 810 17.62 -47.10 53.66
C LYS A 810 18.37 -47.23 52.31
N ARG A 811 18.94 -46.17 51.76
CA ARG A 811 19.91 -45.28 52.39
C ARG A 811 20.03 -43.99 51.59
#